data_AF-A0A4Q5VAW4-F1
#
_entry.id   AF-A0A4Q5VAW4-F1
#
_cell.length_a   1.000
_cell.length_b   1.000
_cell.length_c   1.000
_cell.angle_alpha   90.00
_cell.angle_beta   90.00
_cell.angle_gamma   90.00
#
_symmetry.space_group_name_H-M   'P 1'
#
loop_
_entity.id
_entity.type
_entity.pdbx_description
1 polymer ?
#
loop_
_entity_poly.entity_id
_entity_poly.type
_entity_poly.pdbx_seq_one_letter_code
_entity_poly.pdbx_strand_id
1 'polypeptide(L)'
;MTENVHANNFNGNWDQANTQSLENAKSLAEKIVTNCGFFKTLDVGSGNGLLVEQLLIYGVDAYGVDISCEAVEVAKSNLQDCRIKVGSVLDLPYPDNHFYTLVSKNCLEYLSKQDVPLALREIFRVAEKYVFFQISVNLRKGGELQQINEHRSWWENLCYEAGFRKHAGYYQLNQYEQIDKELDDIYILLEKIPDAAILSYPLSSLKEEKDLHMDMLRETGSRSDAHIFRYSLAADYIRTGDKVLDAACGFGYGAYVLSCLSNGSFFKGIDGSDLAVSYAKAHYISANTEFELGFLPDCLVLIPDNSFDVIVSFETLEHVLHPEALLSEFQRILTPGGRIIASVPNDWSDESGQDPNPYHFHVYTFDKFATQLRVNFDIEEIFGQTADRVKVADKNGLWEKRPRSLQKISLNVNAQDFESEWLLCVATKNPVVAGVVYEEKIFSQKEIASAENSLNFSKDYNNPWLIKSLISIGHRANNIDLRYEWIERLLNTTEKNSADFGAALCGYIYWSLEQKQDIPEHLDSDVHHYVDGSSDNPTVLRWRASIGFAYACLKLRSGDRDAAKTFFQKVLELNPHLFSVTLLTKTVDSALILGLMYLSDGFKERAIDVWDKVIYYVNTSLAASFHVAKLDRPVFFNRELSKVLLILSRIISHRRDIAIYDKKPVRFYRNAYEDYLGELEKTNKYAAEMSLAREQQIANDLYRQEYIGSLEKSLKELTEQNAELRKYSIDLEDLKSVTFHELERHKELAALQDHQNIELRQYILALEQKSENYKALELELRDALAKTKTQLDELRNYTISADEKITEYQRREAGLYEALEKTKLQLDELRNYSASADEKLALYQQNEIVLHDALEKTKLQVNELGSKEVELNETIQKKLHETQMLEKHLVSLGEKLKVTEAAHHEVIIKCNKTELNVTILEEQIQVLKGEVLLFGNNKQSYENKLALSNSALEKQSLLLEQVTEALQQKTIECDQIKQKLKSKLYLLKLIVGQTNE
;
A
#
# COMPACT_ATOMS: atom_id res chain seq x y z
N MET A 1 -34.60 38.56 34.55
CA MET A 1 -35.68 38.04 35.41
C MET A 1 -35.85 36.58 35.01
N THR A 2 -34.96 35.69 35.45
CA THR A 2 -35.10 34.83 36.65
C THR A 2 -36.41 34.02 36.68
N GLU A 3 -36.22 32.69 36.69
CA GLU A 3 -37.12 31.61 37.11
C GLU A 3 -38.18 31.10 36.12
N ASN A 4 -37.85 29.98 35.46
CA ASN A 4 -38.63 28.73 35.51
C ASN A 4 -37.89 27.60 34.77
N VAL A 5 -36.95 26.95 35.46
CA VAL A 5 -36.47 25.61 35.06
C VAL A 5 -37.19 24.61 35.95
N HIS A 6 -38.31 24.08 35.46
CA HIS A 6 -38.88 22.87 36.04
C HIS A 6 -38.06 21.67 35.57
N ALA A 7 -37.42 21.03 36.54
CA ALA A 7 -36.85 19.70 36.42
C ALA A 7 -37.93 18.71 35.93
N ASN A 8 -37.83 18.29 34.67
CA ASN A 8 -38.48 17.08 34.19
C ASN A 8 -37.42 15.97 34.11
N ASN A 9 -37.62 14.98 34.96
CA ASN A 9 -36.91 13.70 34.99
C ASN A 9 -36.93 13.02 33.60
N PHE A 10 -35.80 13.03 32.90
CA PHE A 10 -35.51 12.13 31.77
C PHE A 10 -34.33 11.22 32.13
N ASN A 11 -34.49 10.42 33.20
CA ASN A 11 -33.56 9.34 33.51
C ASN A 11 -34.05 8.06 32.82
N GLY A 12 -33.57 7.81 31.60
CA GLY A 12 -33.84 6.55 30.88
C GLY A 12 -33.47 6.47 29.39
N ASN A 13 -33.16 7.59 28.71
CA ASN A 13 -32.95 7.60 27.24
C ASN A 13 -31.57 8.14 26.77
N TRP A 14 -30.67 8.49 27.68
CA TRP A 14 -29.36 9.07 27.32
C TRP A 14 -28.43 8.05 26.65
N ASP A 15 -28.46 6.78 27.08
CA ASP A 15 -27.57 5.75 26.51
C ASP A 15 -27.93 5.40 25.06
N GLN A 16 -29.22 5.35 24.69
CA GLN A 16 -29.65 5.07 23.32
C GLN A 16 -29.38 6.25 22.37
N ALA A 17 -29.64 7.49 22.80
CA ALA A 17 -29.37 8.68 21.98
C ALA A 17 -27.86 8.88 21.76
N ASN A 18 -27.01 8.62 22.76
CA ASN A 18 -25.56 8.66 22.61
C ASN A 18 -25.04 7.53 21.72
N THR A 19 -25.59 6.32 21.83
CA THR A 19 -25.20 5.18 20.98
C THR A 19 -25.52 5.45 19.50
N GLN A 20 -26.71 5.96 19.19
CA GLN A 20 -27.09 6.31 17.81
C GLN A 20 -26.23 7.44 17.24
N SER A 21 -25.93 8.47 18.04
CA SER A 21 -25.05 9.57 17.64
C SER A 21 -23.63 9.10 17.35
N LEU A 22 -23.11 8.15 18.14
CA LEU A 22 -21.80 7.53 17.93
C LEU A 22 -21.77 6.68 16.66
N GLU A 23 -22.77 5.82 16.43
CA GLU A 23 -22.88 5.02 15.20
C GLU A 23 -22.96 5.91 13.95
N ASN A 24 -23.71 7.01 14.03
CA ASN A 24 -23.80 7.99 12.95
C ASN A 24 -22.46 8.69 12.69
N ALA A 25 -21.72 9.05 13.74
CA ALA A 25 -20.39 9.66 13.61
C ALA A 25 -19.39 8.67 13.00
N LYS A 26 -19.43 7.40 13.39
CA LYS A 26 -18.58 6.34 12.84
C LYS A 26 -18.86 6.11 11.35
N SER A 27 -20.14 6.00 10.97
CA SER A 27 -20.54 5.84 9.57
C SER A 27 -20.11 7.04 8.71
N LEU A 28 -20.19 8.25 9.26
CA LEU A 28 -19.75 9.45 8.57
C LEU A 28 -18.21 9.50 8.42
N ALA A 29 -17.46 9.16 9.47
CA ALA A 29 -16.01 9.07 9.41
C ALA A 29 -15.55 8.06 8.36
N GLU A 30 -16.19 6.90 8.28
CA GLU A 30 -15.93 5.88 7.24
C GLU A 30 -16.17 6.44 5.83
N LYS A 31 -17.27 7.16 5.60
CA LYS A 31 -17.54 7.83 4.32
C LYS A 31 -16.46 8.86 3.99
N ILE A 32 -16.04 9.69 4.96
CA ILE A 32 -15.01 10.72 4.75
C ILE A 32 -13.68 10.06 4.39
N VAL A 33 -13.22 9.09 5.17
CA VAL A 33 -11.95 8.40 4.94
C VAL A 33 -11.93 7.66 3.60
N THR A 34 -13.03 6.99 3.25
CA THR A 34 -13.13 6.26 1.98
C THR A 34 -13.09 7.18 0.76
N ASN A 35 -13.61 8.41 0.87
CA ASN A 35 -13.74 9.32 -0.28
C ASN A 35 -12.67 10.43 -0.32
N CYS A 36 -12.12 10.82 0.84
CA CYS A 36 -11.18 11.94 0.99
C CYS A 36 -9.78 11.47 1.40
N GLY A 37 -9.61 10.24 1.90
CA GLY A 37 -8.34 9.72 2.40
C GLY A 37 -8.07 10.06 3.88
N PHE A 38 -6.83 9.84 4.32
CA PHE A 38 -6.40 10.00 5.71
C PHE A 38 -5.69 11.33 5.99
N PHE A 39 -5.94 12.35 5.17
CA PHE A 39 -5.23 13.62 5.27
C PHE A 39 -5.71 14.47 6.44
N LYS A 40 -4.90 15.46 6.82
CA LYS A 40 -5.22 16.41 7.88
C LYS A 40 -6.59 17.06 7.63
N THR A 41 -7.51 16.89 8.58
CA THR A 41 -8.92 17.20 8.40
C THR A 41 -9.45 18.18 9.44
N LEU A 42 -10.26 19.16 9.03
CA LEU A 42 -11.00 20.06 9.92
C LEU A 42 -12.50 19.76 9.85
N ASP A 43 -13.11 19.52 11.00
CA ASP A 43 -14.56 19.49 11.18
C ASP A 43 -15.07 20.88 11.60
N VAL A 44 -15.88 21.51 10.75
CA VAL A 44 -16.48 22.84 10.96
C VAL A 44 -17.92 22.68 11.45
N GLY A 45 -18.21 23.28 12.60
CA GLY A 45 -19.42 22.98 13.36
C GLY A 45 -19.28 21.67 14.14
N SER A 46 -18.10 21.43 14.73
CA SER A 46 -17.72 20.14 15.31
C SER A 46 -18.56 19.73 16.54
N GLY A 47 -19.35 20.64 17.11
CA GLY A 47 -20.13 20.42 18.31
C GLY A 47 -19.29 19.89 19.46
N ASN A 48 -19.67 18.74 19.99
CA ASN A 48 -18.97 18.06 21.09
C ASN A 48 -17.79 17.18 20.63
N GLY A 49 -17.39 17.23 19.35
CA GLY A 49 -16.19 16.59 18.82
C GLY A 49 -16.30 15.11 18.48
N LEU A 50 -17.50 14.52 18.44
CA LEU A 50 -17.68 13.08 18.15
C LEU A 50 -17.11 12.66 16.79
N LEU A 51 -17.28 13.48 15.75
CA LEU A 51 -16.72 13.16 14.43
C LEU A 51 -15.20 13.24 14.43
N VAL A 52 -14.62 14.25 15.09
CA VAL A 52 -13.17 14.39 15.28
C VAL A 52 -12.61 13.15 16.00
N GLU A 53 -13.26 12.67 17.05
CA GLU A 53 -12.87 11.44 17.75
C GLU A 53 -12.86 10.22 16.82
N GLN A 54 -13.92 10.02 16.04
CA GLN A 54 -13.99 8.88 15.12
C GLN A 54 -12.91 8.97 14.04
N LEU A 55 -12.68 10.15 13.45
CA LEU A 55 -11.61 10.35 12.48
C LEU A 55 -10.22 10.04 13.07
N LEU A 56 -9.96 10.42 14.32
CA LEU A 56 -8.73 10.06 15.03
C LEU A 56 -8.58 8.54 15.22
N ILE A 57 -9.67 7.82 15.52
CA ILE A 57 -9.67 6.35 15.61
C ILE A 57 -9.33 5.69 14.27
N TYR A 58 -9.77 6.30 13.16
CA TYR A 58 -9.38 5.88 11.81
C TYR A 58 -7.94 6.29 11.42
N GLY A 59 -7.22 7.02 12.27
CA GLY A 59 -5.83 7.45 12.02
C GLY A 59 -5.67 8.81 11.35
N VAL A 60 -6.75 9.58 11.19
CA VAL A 60 -6.72 10.92 10.57
C VAL A 60 -6.24 11.97 11.57
N ASP A 61 -5.33 12.86 11.19
CA ASP A 61 -4.98 14.04 11.99
C ASP A 61 -6.13 15.08 11.95
N ALA A 62 -7.14 14.85 12.79
CA ALA A 62 -8.39 15.60 12.79
C ALA A 62 -8.44 16.70 13.84
N TYR A 63 -9.11 17.80 13.49
CA TYR A 63 -9.31 19.01 14.30
C TYR A 63 -10.77 19.46 14.19
N GLY A 64 -11.21 20.27 15.15
CA GLY A 64 -12.58 20.82 15.16
C GLY A 64 -12.62 22.33 15.36
N VAL A 65 -13.67 22.96 14.84
CA VAL A 65 -14.03 24.33 15.19
C VAL A 65 -15.54 24.43 15.38
N ASP A 66 -15.96 25.10 16.45
CA ASP A 66 -17.37 25.35 16.73
C ASP A 66 -17.58 26.74 17.33
N ILE A 67 -18.74 27.34 17.10
CA ILE A 67 -19.07 28.68 17.63
C ILE A 67 -19.49 28.62 19.10
N SER A 68 -20.02 27.50 19.58
CA SER A 68 -20.40 27.31 20.99
C SER A 68 -19.17 27.04 21.84
N CYS A 69 -18.88 27.96 22.76
CA CYS A 69 -17.81 27.78 23.73
C CYS A 69 -18.07 26.55 24.62
N GLU A 70 -19.33 26.31 25.00
CA GLU A 70 -19.75 25.19 25.83
C GLU A 70 -19.52 23.85 25.13
N ALA A 71 -19.88 23.74 23.85
CA ALA A 71 -19.68 22.51 23.07
C ALA A 71 -18.18 22.19 22.93
N VAL A 72 -17.35 23.21 22.67
CA VAL A 72 -15.89 23.07 22.60
C VAL A 72 -15.29 22.63 23.93
N GLU A 73 -15.76 23.17 25.06
CA GLU A 73 -15.30 22.74 26.39
C GLU A 73 -15.61 21.27 26.67
N VAL A 74 -16.83 20.82 26.32
CA VAL A 74 -17.20 19.41 26.40
C VAL A 74 -16.28 18.57 25.51
N ALA A 75 -16.08 18.99 24.27
CA ALA A 75 -15.26 18.28 23.30
C ALA A 75 -13.79 18.12 23.77
N LYS A 76 -13.20 19.19 24.32
CA LYS A 76 -11.84 19.18 24.90
C LYS A 76 -11.73 18.24 26.08
N SER A 77 -12.76 18.16 26.92
CA SER A 77 -12.74 17.25 28.07
C SER A 77 -12.84 15.78 27.65
N ASN A 78 -13.60 15.48 26.59
CA ASN A 78 -13.70 14.13 26.02
C ASN A 78 -12.42 13.69 25.32
N LEU A 79 -11.84 14.54 24.47
CA LEU A 79 -10.64 14.21 23.70
C LEU A 79 -9.33 14.34 24.50
N GLN A 80 -9.36 15.00 25.66
CA GLN A 80 -8.18 15.34 26.47
C GLN A 80 -7.09 16.09 25.67
N ASP A 81 -7.47 16.86 24.65
CA ASP A 81 -6.55 17.54 23.73
C ASP A 81 -7.10 18.93 23.30
N CYS A 82 -6.23 19.82 22.82
CA CYS A 82 -6.50 21.18 22.34
C CYS A 82 -6.90 21.25 20.85
N ARG A 83 -7.26 20.12 20.23
CA ARG A 83 -7.59 20.01 18.79
C ARG A 83 -8.84 20.75 18.35
N ILE A 84 -9.71 21.12 19.29
CA ILE A 84 -10.97 21.80 19.01
C ILE A 84 -10.87 23.25 19.49
N LYS A 85 -11.25 24.19 18.62
CA LYS A 85 -11.20 25.64 18.90
C LYS A 85 -12.58 26.27 18.84
N VAL A 86 -12.77 27.34 19.61
CA VAL A 86 -13.91 28.23 19.41
C VAL A 86 -13.63 29.11 18.19
N GLY A 87 -14.57 29.19 17.25
CA GLY A 87 -14.42 29.98 16.03
C GLY A 87 -15.67 29.96 15.16
N SER A 88 -15.78 30.91 14.23
CA SER A 88 -16.89 31.01 13.29
C SER A 88 -16.49 30.47 11.93
N VAL A 89 -17.41 29.81 11.22
CA VAL A 89 -17.20 29.43 9.81
C VAL A 89 -17.03 30.64 8.88
N LEU A 90 -17.48 31.83 9.32
CA LEU A 90 -17.34 33.08 8.57
C LEU A 90 -15.93 33.69 8.67
N ASP A 91 -15.12 33.25 9.64
CA ASP A 91 -13.77 33.73 9.92
C ASP A 91 -13.00 32.60 10.63
N LEU A 92 -12.51 31.65 9.84
CA LEU A 92 -11.88 30.44 10.34
C LEU A 92 -10.48 30.79 10.87
N PRO A 93 -10.13 30.41 12.12
CA PRO A 93 -8.87 30.81 12.77
C PRO A 93 -7.67 29.97 12.31
N TYR A 94 -7.54 29.79 11.00
CA TYR A 94 -6.54 28.97 10.34
C TYR A 94 -5.97 29.67 9.10
N PRO A 95 -4.70 29.46 8.75
CA PRO A 95 -4.11 29.96 7.52
C PRO A 95 -4.76 29.38 6.26
N ASP A 96 -4.43 29.96 5.12
CA ASP A 96 -4.84 29.46 3.81
C ASP A 96 -4.27 28.05 3.59
N ASN A 97 -5.05 27.17 2.95
CA ASN A 97 -4.66 25.79 2.62
C ASN A 97 -4.10 24.99 3.82
N HIS A 98 -4.64 25.21 5.04
CA HIS A 98 -4.11 24.58 6.25
C HIS A 98 -4.57 23.14 6.47
N PHE A 99 -5.72 22.77 5.89
CA PHE A 99 -6.32 21.45 5.99
C PHE A 99 -6.55 20.87 4.60
N TYR A 100 -6.08 19.65 4.37
CA TYR A 100 -6.28 19.01 3.08
C TYR A 100 -7.76 18.72 2.82
N THR A 101 -8.46 18.28 3.87
CA THR A 101 -9.91 18.04 3.84
C THR A 101 -10.62 18.91 4.87
N LEU A 102 -11.71 19.56 4.46
CA LEU A 102 -12.62 20.25 5.36
C LEU A 102 -13.98 19.56 5.32
N VAL A 103 -14.52 19.24 6.48
CA VAL A 103 -15.82 18.62 6.65
C VAL A 103 -16.74 19.59 7.37
N SER A 104 -18.01 19.62 7.00
CA SER A 104 -19.04 20.28 7.79
C SER A 104 -20.29 19.41 7.82
N LYS A 105 -20.76 19.10 9.03
CA LYS A 105 -21.95 18.30 9.27
C LYS A 105 -23.00 19.15 9.95
N ASN A 106 -24.15 19.29 9.31
CA ASN A 106 -25.35 19.92 9.86
C ASN A 106 -25.06 21.28 10.54
N CYS A 107 -24.33 22.15 9.83
CA CYS A 107 -23.85 23.43 10.32
C CYS A 107 -24.25 24.59 9.40
N LEU A 108 -24.04 24.44 8.08
CA LEU A 108 -24.21 25.54 7.12
C LEU A 108 -25.68 25.95 6.95
N GLU A 109 -26.63 25.05 7.14
CA GLU A 109 -28.08 25.31 7.02
C GLU A 109 -28.66 26.20 8.13
N TYR A 110 -27.88 26.46 9.19
CA TYR A 110 -28.23 27.38 10.26
C TYR A 110 -27.78 28.82 9.99
N LEU A 111 -26.95 29.05 8.96
CA LEU A 111 -26.56 30.38 8.53
C LEU A 111 -27.69 31.10 7.81
N SER A 112 -27.60 32.43 7.71
CA SER A 112 -28.46 33.18 6.82
C SER A 112 -28.04 32.94 5.36
N LYS A 113 -28.98 33.06 4.40
CA LYS A 113 -28.66 32.91 2.97
C LYS A 113 -27.56 33.87 2.48
N GLN A 114 -27.38 35.02 3.14
CA GLN A 114 -26.35 36.00 2.79
C GLN A 114 -24.96 35.62 3.32
N ASP A 115 -24.91 34.83 4.39
CA ASP A 115 -23.66 34.40 5.03
C ASP A 115 -23.08 33.14 4.40
N VAL A 116 -23.89 32.31 3.73
CA VAL A 116 -23.41 31.09 3.06
C VAL A 116 -22.28 31.37 2.05
N PRO A 117 -22.37 32.37 1.15
CA PRO A 117 -21.25 32.68 0.26
C PRO A 117 -19.97 33.11 0.99
N LEU A 118 -20.10 33.80 2.15
CA LEU A 118 -18.96 34.19 2.97
C LEU A 118 -18.31 32.97 3.64
N ALA A 119 -19.13 32.07 4.18
CA ALA A 119 -18.69 30.79 4.73
C ALA A 119 -17.97 29.93 3.68
N LEU A 120 -18.53 29.80 2.47
CA LEU A 120 -17.93 29.01 1.40
C LEU A 120 -16.61 29.61 0.91
N ARG A 121 -16.49 30.94 0.84
CA ARG A 121 -15.22 31.62 0.55
C ARG A 121 -14.17 31.29 1.60
N GLU A 122 -14.57 31.24 2.86
CA GLU A 122 -13.64 30.96 3.95
C GLU A 122 -13.24 29.49 4.02
N ILE A 123 -14.18 28.58 3.75
CA ILE A 123 -13.91 27.16 3.54
C ILE A 123 -12.96 26.97 2.36
N PHE A 124 -13.16 27.67 1.23
CA PHE A 124 -12.24 27.66 0.09
C PHE A 124 -10.85 28.15 0.47
N ARG A 125 -10.75 29.21 1.28
CA ARG A 125 -9.46 29.75 1.74
C ARG A 125 -8.69 28.71 2.56
N VAL A 126 -9.35 28.06 3.53
CA VAL A 126 -8.70 27.16 4.49
C VAL A 126 -8.47 25.75 3.95
N ALA A 127 -9.37 25.24 3.10
CA ALA A 127 -9.21 23.92 2.49
C ALA A 127 -8.13 23.97 1.39
N GLU A 128 -7.22 23.00 1.42
CA GLU A 128 -6.22 22.81 0.35
C GLU A 128 -6.84 22.11 -0.85
N LYS A 129 -7.68 21.08 -0.63
CA LYS A 129 -8.16 20.22 -1.73
C LYS A 129 -9.61 19.77 -1.61
N TYR A 130 -9.97 19.00 -0.58
CA TYR A 130 -11.30 18.37 -0.50
C TYR A 130 -12.23 19.05 0.48
N VAL A 131 -13.52 19.05 0.15
CA VAL A 131 -14.59 19.52 1.03
C VAL A 131 -15.73 18.53 1.04
N PHE A 132 -16.21 18.17 2.24
CA PHE A 132 -17.30 17.22 2.44
C PHE A 132 -18.40 17.87 3.27
N PHE A 133 -19.60 17.96 2.71
CA PHE A 133 -20.77 18.46 3.43
C PHE A 133 -21.81 17.37 3.63
N GLN A 134 -22.32 17.26 4.86
CA GLN A 134 -23.62 16.67 5.15
C GLN A 134 -24.56 17.82 5.55
N ILE A 135 -25.64 18.02 4.79
CA ILE A 135 -26.58 19.12 4.98
C ILE A 135 -27.97 18.53 5.15
N SER A 136 -28.66 18.90 6.23
CA SER A 136 -30.06 18.54 6.39
C SER A 136 -30.95 19.44 5.53
N VAL A 137 -31.84 18.86 4.72
CA VAL A 137 -32.75 19.61 3.83
C VAL A 137 -34.22 19.53 4.27
N ASN A 138 -34.59 18.67 5.23
CA ASN A 138 -36.01 18.44 5.61
C ASN A 138 -36.32 18.54 7.12
N LEU A 139 -35.55 19.28 7.93
CA LEU A 139 -35.76 19.30 9.39
C LEU A 139 -37.13 19.91 9.79
N ARG A 140 -38.05 19.04 10.21
CA ARG A 140 -39.22 19.38 11.03
C ARG A 140 -39.19 18.57 12.32
N LYS A 141 -38.46 19.01 13.36
CA LYS A 141 -38.74 18.63 14.76
C LYS A 141 -37.90 19.42 15.77
N GLY A 142 -38.56 20.31 16.49
CA GLY A 142 -38.27 20.63 17.89
C GLY A 142 -37.13 21.60 18.20
N GLY A 143 -37.40 22.92 18.09
CA GLY A 143 -36.78 23.92 18.96
C GLY A 143 -36.04 25.07 18.27
N GLU A 144 -35.18 24.78 17.30
CA GLU A 144 -34.40 25.79 16.58
C GLU A 144 -34.77 25.78 15.09
N LEU A 145 -35.13 26.95 14.56
CA LEU A 145 -35.57 27.08 13.17
C LEU A 145 -34.35 27.04 12.25
N GLN A 146 -34.21 25.95 11.49
CA GLN A 146 -33.37 25.92 10.29
C GLN A 146 -33.65 27.16 9.43
N GLN A 147 -32.62 27.91 9.06
CA GLN A 147 -32.78 29.17 8.32
C GLN A 147 -32.91 28.94 6.81
N ILE A 148 -32.35 27.83 6.30
CA ILE A 148 -32.28 27.53 4.87
C ILE A 148 -32.90 26.15 4.61
N ASN A 149 -33.97 26.11 3.82
CA ASN A 149 -34.61 24.88 3.33
C ASN A 149 -34.59 24.91 1.79
N GLU A 150 -33.40 24.69 1.23
CA GLU A 150 -33.15 24.68 -0.21
C GLU A 150 -32.60 23.32 -0.64
N HIS A 151 -32.91 22.92 -1.87
CA HIS A 151 -32.53 21.62 -2.43
C HIS A 151 -31.05 21.56 -2.84
N ARG A 152 -30.57 20.36 -3.18
CA ARG A 152 -29.16 20.10 -3.54
C ARG A 152 -28.59 21.07 -4.56
N SER A 153 -29.35 21.37 -5.62
CA SER A 153 -28.89 22.24 -6.71
C SER A 153 -28.57 23.66 -6.24
N TRP A 154 -29.26 24.18 -5.23
CA TRP A 154 -28.97 25.50 -4.67
C TRP A 154 -27.59 25.53 -4.00
N TRP A 155 -27.31 24.52 -3.18
CA TRP A 155 -26.02 24.36 -2.51
C TRP A 155 -24.87 24.12 -3.48
N GLU A 156 -25.05 23.21 -4.45
CA GLU A 156 -24.04 22.92 -5.48
C GLU A 156 -23.67 24.18 -6.27
N ASN A 157 -24.66 24.97 -6.71
CA ASN A 157 -24.41 26.19 -7.48
C ASN A 157 -23.57 27.20 -6.68
N LEU A 158 -23.87 27.42 -5.39
CA LEU A 158 -23.07 28.31 -4.54
C LEU A 158 -21.65 27.79 -4.34
N CYS A 159 -21.48 26.46 -4.24
CA CYS A 159 -20.14 25.87 -4.15
C CYS A 159 -19.34 26.11 -5.44
N TYR A 160 -19.96 25.98 -6.62
CA TYR A 160 -19.28 26.25 -7.88
C TYR A 160 -18.92 27.74 -8.05
N GLU A 161 -19.79 28.65 -7.59
CA GLU A 161 -19.49 30.08 -7.55
C GLU A 161 -18.33 30.41 -6.59
N ALA A 162 -18.18 29.65 -5.51
CA ALA A 162 -17.07 29.77 -4.56
C ALA A 162 -15.74 29.16 -5.08
N GLY A 163 -15.74 28.53 -6.27
CA GLY A 163 -14.52 27.98 -6.89
C GLY A 163 -14.35 26.47 -6.72
N PHE A 164 -15.37 25.74 -6.29
CA PHE A 164 -15.34 24.28 -6.20
C PHE A 164 -15.86 23.60 -7.48
N ARG A 165 -15.56 22.31 -7.62
CA ARG A 165 -16.19 21.37 -8.54
C ARG A 165 -16.61 20.11 -7.78
N LYS A 166 -17.52 19.30 -8.34
CA LYS A 166 -17.80 17.95 -7.86
C LYS A 166 -16.51 17.14 -7.82
N HIS A 167 -16.28 16.43 -6.72
CA HIS A 167 -15.20 15.46 -6.63
C HIS A 167 -15.44 14.29 -7.59
N ALA A 168 -14.38 13.66 -8.11
CA ALA A 168 -14.52 12.53 -9.03
C ALA A 168 -15.38 11.39 -8.45
N GLY A 169 -15.24 11.11 -7.15
CA GLY A 169 -16.04 10.12 -6.40
C GLY A 169 -17.46 10.57 -6.00
N TYR A 170 -17.99 11.68 -6.53
CA TYR A 170 -19.29 12.22 -6.10
C TYR A 170 -20.42 11.18 -6.13
N TYR A 171 -20.46 10.35 -7.18
CA TYR A 171 -21.52 9.35 -7.39
C TYR A 171 -21.20 7.97 -6.79
N GLN A 172 -20.00 7.79 -6.21
CA GLN A 172 -19.75 6.66 -5.30
C GLN A 172 -20.45 6.92 -3.95
N LEU A 173 -20.49 8.18 -3.52
CA LEU A 173 -21.21 8.62 -2.32
C LEU A 173 -22.71 8.81 -2.58
N ASN A 174 -23.06 9.47 -3.69
CA ASN A 174 -24.44 9.76 -4.07
C ASN A 174 -24.89 8.83 -5.19
N GLN A 175 -25.51 7.70 -4.84
CA GLN A 175 -25.99 6.73 -5.85
C GLN A 175 -26.95 7.39 -6.85
N TYR A 176 -26.66 7.23 -8.14
CA TYR A 176 -27.34 7.92 -9.24
C TYR A 176 -28.87 7.89 -9.18
N GLU A 177 -29.46 6.72 -8.94
CA GLU A 177 -30.93 6.53 -8.87
C GLU A 177 -31.56 7.05 -7.56
N GLN A 178 -30.74 7.28 -6.53
CA GLN A 178 -31.20 7.76 -5.23
C GLN A 178 -31.24 9.28 -5.14
N ILE A 179 -30.58 9.99 -6.07
CA ILE A 179 -30.52 11.46 -6.09
C ILE A 179 -31.92 12.07 -6.17
N ASP A 180 -32.85 11.46 -6.91
CA ASP A 180 -34.23 11.94 -7.05
C ASP A 180 -35.08 11.82 -5.77
N LYS A 181 -34.64 11.00 -4.80
CA LYS A 181 -35.38 10.71 -3.57
C LYS A 181 -34.88 11.50 -2.37
N GLU A 182 -34.14 12.60 -2.60
CA GLU A 182 -33.47 13.45 -1.59
C GLU A 182 -33.91 13.15 -0.15
N LEU A 183 -33.06 12.41 0.58
CA LEU A 183 -33.31 12.04 1.97
C LEU A 183 -33.33 13.29 2.87
N ASP A 184 -33.58 13.10 4.17
CA ASP A 184 -33.51 14.21 5.13
C ASP A 184 -32.14 14.92 5.12
N ASP A 185 -31.07 14.19 4.79
CA ASP A 185 -29.72 14.72 4.60
C ASP A 185 -29.22 14.49 3.17
N ILE A 186 -28.56 15.50 2.61
CA ILE A 186 -27.80 15.39 1.35
C ILE A 186 -26.29 15.41 1.65
N TYR A 187 -25.53 14.76 0.77
CA TYR A 187 -24.07 14.74 0.82
C TYR A 187 -23.49 15.46 -0.40
N ILE A 188 -22.67 16.48 -0.18
CA ILE A 188 -22.00 17.23 -1.25
C ILE A 188 -20.49 17.06 -1.06
N LEU A 189 -19.87 16.34 -1.99
CA LEU A 189 -18.43 16.08 -2.01
C LEU A 189 -17.75 16.91 -3.09
N LEU A 190 -16.78 17.72 -2.72
CA LEU A 190 -16.22 18.75 -3.58
C LEU A 190 -14.71 18.70 -3.59
N GLU A 191 -14.16 19.25 -4.67
CA GLU A 191 -12.75 19.53 -4.82
C GLU A 191 -12.55 21.00 -5.15
N LYS A 192 -11.53 21.61 -4.54
CA LYS A 192 -11.06 22.95 -4.81
C LYS A 192 -10.41 23.02 -6.19
N ILE A 193 -10.85 23.94 -7.04
CA ILE A 193 -10.21 24.19 -8.34
C ILE A 193 -8.93 25.02 -8.10
N PRO A 194 -7.80 24.72 -8.79
CA PRO A 194 -6.59 25.51 -8.68
C PRO A 194 -6.82 27.00 -9.03
N ASP A 195 -6.24 27.91 -8.25
CA ASP A 195 -6.44 29.37 -8.41
C ASP A 195 -6.08 29.85 -9.83
N ALA A 196 -5.00 29.31 -10.42
CA ALA A 196 -4.57 29.65 -11.78
C ALA A 196 -5.62 29.26 -12.85
N ALA A 197 -6.34 28.16 -12.62
CA ALA A 197 -7.37 27.68 -13.52
C ALA A 197 -8.65 28.53 -13.39
N ILE A 198 -9.05 28.87 -12.16
CA ILE A 198 -10.17 29.80 -11.90
C ILE A 198 -9.93 31.16 -12.55
N LEU A 199 -8.71 31.69 -12.45
CA LEU A 199 -8.34 32.98 -13.04
C LEU A 199 -8.41 32.96 -14.57
N SER A 200 -8.00 31.84 -15.19
CA SER A 200 -7.99 31.69 -16.65
C SER A 200 -9.39 31.37 -17.21
N TYR A 201 -10.19 30.61 -16.45
CA TYR A 201 -11.50 30.12 -16.85
C TYR A 201 -12.53 30.29 -15.73
N PRO A 202 -12.92 31.54 -15.43
CA PRO A 202 -13.96 31.82 -14.43
C PRO A 202 -15.29 31.22 -14.87
N LEU A 203 -16.20 30.96 -13.91
CA LEU A 203 -17.49 30.34 -14.22
C LEU A 203 -18.31 31.16 -15.25
N SER A 204 -18.10 32.48 -15.32
CA SER A 204 -18.75 33.35 -16.31
C SER A 204 -18.34 33.04 -17.75
N SER A 205 -17.07 32.68 -18.01
CA SER A 205 -16.63 32.34 -19.37
C SER A 205 -17.22 31.02 -19.86
N LEU A 206 -17.49 30.09 -18.93
CA LEU A 206 -18.18 28.83 -19.26
C LEU A 206 -19.65 29.04 -19.62
N LYS A 207 -20.32 30.05 -19.04
CA LYS A 207 -21.72 30.36 -19.36
C LYS A 207 -21.89 30.87 -20.80
N GLU A 208 -20.87 31.51 -21.37
CA GLU A 208 -20.87 32.00 -22.76
C GLU A 208 -20.70 30.84 -23.77
N GLU A 209 -20.06 29.75 -23.36
CA GLU A 209 -19.79 28.54 -24.16
C GLU A 209 -20.81 27.41 -23.92
N LYS A 210 -21.84 27.66 -23.10
CA LYS A 210 -22.74 26.64 -22.53
C LYS A 210 -23.51 25.81 -23.57
N ASP A 211 -23.67 26.34 -24.77
CA ASP A 211 -24.35 25.65 -25.87
C ASP A 211 -23.43 24.70 -26.66
N LEU A 212 -22.10 24.76 -26.46
CA LEU A 212 -21.10 23.97 -27.20
C LEU A 212 -20.26 23.07 -26.30
N HIS A 213 -19.77 23.57 -25.15
CA HIS A 213 -18.88 22.84 -24.26
C HIS A 213 -19.13 23.18 -22.80
N MET A 214 -19.26 22.17 -21.93
CA MET A 214 -19.44 22.36 -20.49
C MET A 214 -18.61 21.39 -19.67
N ASP A 215 -18.10 21.87 -18.54
CA ASP A 215 -17.47 21.04 -17.52
C ASP A 215 -18.56 20.52 -16.59
N MET A 216 -18.94 19.25 -16.77
CA MET A 216 -20.08 18.68 -16.04
C MET A 216 -19.83 18.60 -14.53
N LEU A 217 -18.57 18.60 -14.07
CA LEU A 217 -18.25 18.66 -12.63
C LEU A 217 -18.57 20.03 -12.02
N ARG A 218 -18.84 21.05 -12.84
CA ARG A 218 -19.21 22.41 -12.43
C ARG A 218 -20.64 22.78 -12.82
N GLU A 219 -21.47 21.79 -13.15
CA GLU A 219 -22.87 21.96 -13.53
C GLU A 219 -23.79 21.18 -12.57
N THR A 220 -25.01 21.69 -12.41
CA THR A 220 -26.06 21.05 -11.62
C THR A 220 -27.12 20.41 -12.52
N GLY A 221 -27.80 19.38 -12.01
CA GLY A 221 -28.97 18.80 -12.65
C GLY A 221 -28.74 17.48 -13.38
N SER A 222 -29.86 16.88 -13.77
CA SER A 222 -30.00 15.51 -14.30
C SER A 222 -29.01 15.15 -15.39
N ARG A 223 -28.84 16.03 -16.39
CA ARG A 223 -27.93 15.78 -17.52
C ARG A 223 -26.46 15.73 -17.09
N SER A 224 -26.03 16.69 -16.27
CA SER A 224 -24.66 16.69 -15.73
C SER A 224 -24.39 15.44 -14.90
N ASP A 225 -25.36 15.03 -14.07
CA ASP A 225 -25.27 13.83 -13.25
C ASP A 225 -25.16 12.57 -14.11
N ALA A 226 -26.00 12.46 -15.14
CA ALA A 226 -26.01 11.33 -16.05
C ALA A 226 -24.66 11.17 -16.74
N HIS A 227 -24.09 12.28 -17.23
CA HIS A 227 -22.84 12.27 -17.98
C HIS A 227 -21.64 11.89 -17.11
N ILE A 228 -21.50 12.45 -15.90
CA ILE A 228 -20.41 12.06 -14.98
C ILE A 228 -20.57 10.60 -14.55
N PHE A 229 -21.81 10.16 -14.32
CA PHE A 229 -22.07 8.78 -13.94
C PHE A 229 -21.65 7.77 -15.02
N ARG A 230 -21.70 8.12 -16.32
CA ARG A 230 -21.17 7.25 -17.39
C ARG A 230 -19.67 7.03 -17.25
N TYR A 231 -18.91 8.08 -16.91
CA TYR A 231 -17.48 7.95 -16.63
C TYR A 231 -17.22 7.15 -15.36
N SER A 232 -18.03 7.34 -14.31
CA SER A 232 -17.96 6.50 -13.11
C SER A 232 -18.20 5.03 -13.43
N LEU A 233 -19.19 4.70 -14.27
CA LEU A 233 -19.45 3.34 -14.73
C LEU A 233 -18.29 2.82 -15.59
N ALA A 234 -17.75 3.63 -16.49
CA ALA A 234 -16.64 3.25 -17.35
C ALA A 234 -15.36 2.92 -16.56
N ALA A 235 -15.12 3.60 -15.43
CA ALA A 235 -14.01 3.32 -14.53
C ALA A 235 -14.01 1.87 -14.01
N ASP A 236 -15.19 1.26 -13.80
CA ASP A 236 -15.33 -0.14 -13.36
C ASP A 236 -14.83 -1.15 -14.40
N TYR A 237 -14.67 -0.74 -15.66
CA TYR A 237 -14.19 -1.58 -16.76
C TYR A 237 -12.71 -1.35 -17.11
N ILE A 238 -12.05 -0.39 -16.47
CA ILE A 238 -10.62 -0.11 -16.62
C ILE A 238 -9.82 -0.98 -15.66
N ARG A 239 -8.90 -1.77 -16.19
CA ARG A 239 -8.07 -2.68 -15.39
C ARG A 239 -6.82 -1.95 -14.89
N THR A 240 -6.21 -2.49 -13.84
CA THR A 240 -4.89 -2.05 -13.39
C THR A 240 -3.90 -2.07 -14.55
N GLY A 241 -3.17 -0.96 -14.75
CA GLY A 241 -2.14 -0.84 -15.77
C GLY A 241 -2.64 -0.50 -17.18
N ASP A 242 -3.96 -0.44 -17.41
CA ASP A 242 -4.52 -0.11 -18.73
C ASP A 242 -4.16 1.32 -19.16
N LYS A 243 -3.87 1.50 -20.45
CA LYS A 243 -3.79 2.81 -21.11
C LYS A 243 -5.15 3.15 -21.70
N VAL A 244 -5.65 4.33 -21.38
CA VAL A 244 -7.03 4.75 -21.65
C VAL A 244 -7.03 5.96 -22.59
N LEU A 245 -7.86 5.91 -23.63
CA LEU A 245 -8.14 7.04 -24.51
C LEU A 245 -9.58 7.54 -24.28
N ASP A 246 -9.76 8.79 -23.90
CA ASP A 246 -11.04 9.51 -23.92
C ASP A 246 -11.14 10.26 -25.26
N ALA A 247 -11.85 9.66 -26.22
CA ALA A 247 -11.96 10.13 -27.59
C ALA A 247 -13.19 11.04 -27.74
N ALA A 248 -12.95 12.33 -28.03
CA ALA A 248 -13.84 13.48 -27.84
C ALA A 248 -14.00 13.85 -26.36
N CYS A 249 -12.89 14.14 -25.68
CA CYS A 249 -12.86 14.36 -24.23
C CYS A 249 -13.48 15.69 -23.75
N GLY A 250 -13.82 16.61 -24.67
CA GLY A 250 -14.29 17.95 -24.34
C GLY A 250 -13.33 18.66 -23.39
N PHE A 251 -13.86 19.20 -22.29
CA PHE A 251 -13.10 19.88 -21.23
C PHE A 251 -12.28 18.96 -20.32
N GLY A 252 -12.18 17.66 -20.63
CA GLY A 252 -11.24 16.72 -20.00
C GLY A 252 -11.65 16.18 -18.62
N TYR A 253 -12.82 16.57 -18.11
CA TYR A 253 -13.34 16.10 -16.83
C TYR A 253 -13.60 14.58 -16.83
N GLY A 254 -13.90 13.99 -17.99
CA GLY A 254 -14.10 12.56 -18.17
C GLY A 254 -12.84 11.76 -17.88
N ALA A 255 -11.78 12.01 -18.66
CA ALA A 255 -10.44 11.48 -18.41
C ALA A 255 -9.96 11.69 -16.96
N TYR A 256 -10.25 12.84 -16.36
CA TYR A 256 -9.96 13.09 -14.95
C TYR A 256 -10.70 12.12 -14.02
N VAL A 257 -12.02 12.00 -14.16
CA VAL A 257 -12.84 11.07 -13.37
C VAL A 257 -12.33 9.63 -13.51
N LEU A 258 -12.05 9.19 -14.74
CA LEU A 258 -11.48 7.86 -14.99
C LEU A 258 -10.12 7.68 -14.29
N SER A 259 -9.27 8.70 -14.29
CA SER A 259 -7.96 8.66 -13.64
C SER A 259 -8.03 8.57 -12.12
N CYS A 260 -9.05 9.18 -11.51
CA CYS A 260 -9.25 9.14 -10.06
C CYS A 260 -9.92 7.85 -9.59
N LEU A 261 -10.82 7.28 -10.40
CA LEU A 261 -11.67 6.15 -10.00
C LEU A 261 -11.14 4.78 -10.45
N SER A 262 -10.07 4.73 -11.25
CA SER A 262 -9.51 3.49 -11.77
C SER A 262 -8.00 3.38 -11.55
N ASN A 263 -7.47 2.17 -11.73
CA ASN A 263 -6.04 1.88 -11.62
C ASN A 263 -5.32 1.92 -12.99
N GLY A 264 -5.85 2.67 -13.96
CA GLY A 264 -5.20 2.86 -15.25
C GLY A 264 -3.81 3.49 -15.11
N SER A 265 -2.87 3.09 -15.97
CA SER A 265 -1.51 3.62 -15.92
C SER A 265 -1.38 4.99 -16.60
N PHE A 266 -2.25 5.28 -17.56
CA PHE A 266 -2.17 6.47 -18.39
C PHE A 266 -3.53 6.79 -19.03
N PHE A 267 -3.87 8.08 -19.09
CA PHE A 267 -5.14 8.58 -19.62
C PHE A 267 -4.87 9.68 -20.64
N LYS A 268 -5.32 9.51 -21.87
CA LYS A 268 -5.19 10.51 -22.93
C LYS A 268 -6.57 11.01 -23.34
N GLY A 269 -6.80 12.31 -23.33
CA GLY A 269 -7.97 12.94 -23.92
C GLY A 269 -7.63 13.56 -25.27
N ILE A 270 -8.48 13.36 -26.27
CA ILE A 270 -8.38 14.05 -27.57
C ILE A 270 -9.69 14.76 -27.87
N ASP A 271 -9.62 16.03 -28.25
CA ASP A 271 -10.78 16.82 -28.69
C ASP A 271 -10.42 17.75 -29.86
N GLY A 272 -11.40 18.07 -30.69
CA GLY A 272 -11.23 18.97 -31.85
C GLY A 272 -11.23 20.46 -31.50
N SER A 273 -11.61 20.83 -30.27
CA SER A 273 -11.69 22.21 -29.80
C SER A 273 -10.42 22.65 -29.06
N ASP A 274 -9.72 23.65 -29.59
CA ASP A 274 -8.51 24.23 -28.98
C ASP A 274 -8.80 24.84 -27.60
N LEU A 275 -9.95 25.49 -27.46
CA LEU A 275 -10.44 26.00 -26.17
C LEU A 275 -10.61 24.86 -25.17
N ALA A 276 -11.18 23.74 -25.60
CA ALA A 276 -11.47 22.62 -24.72
C ALA A 276 -10.21 21.93 -24.21
N VAL A 277 -9.25 21.69 -25.10
CA VAL A 277 -7.95 21.11 -24.75
C VAL A 277 -7.15 22.06 -23.84
N SER A 278 -7.20 23.37 -24.10
CA SER A 278 -6.54 24.37 -23.24
C SER A 278 -7.15 24.41 -21.84
N TYR A 279 -8.49 24.35 -21.74
CA TYR A 279 -9.19 24.22 -20.46
C TYR A 279 -8.80 22.94 -19.73
N ALA A 280 -8.83 21.79 -20.42
CA ALA A 280 -8.49 20.50 -19.85
C ALA A 280 -7.06 20.49 -19.26
N LYS A 281 -6.09 21.05 -20.00
CA LYS A 281 -4.70 21.20 -19.52
C LYS A 281 -4.59 22.09 -18.27
N ALA A 282 -5.38 23.15 -18.18
CA ALA A 282 -5.37 24.03 -17.01
C ALA A 282 -6.04 23.40 -15.77
N HIS A 283 -7.04 22.54 -15.96
CA HIS A 283 -7.89 22.01 -14.87
C HIS A 283 -7.58 20.59 -14.42
N TYR A 284 -7.06 19.74 -15.31
CA TYR A 284 -7.09 18.28 -15.15
C TYR A 284 -5.77 17.58 -15.45
N ILE A 285 -4.71 18.32 -15.81
CA ILE A 285 -3.40 17.71 -16.03
C ILE A 285 -2.78 17.21 -14.71
N SER A 286 -2.17 16.03 -14.78
CA SER A 286 -1.52 15.33 -13.69
C SER A 286 -0.38 14.46 -14.26
N ALA A 287 0.31 13.70 -13.40
CA ALA A 287 1.45 12.89 -13.80
C ALA A 287 1.11 11.79 -14.84
N ASN A 288 -0.15 11.35 -14.92
CA ASN A 288 -0.58 10.25 -15.79
C ASN A 288 -1.72 10.63 -16.75
N THR A 289 -2.02 11.92 -16.94
CA THR A 289 -3.04 12.41 -17.88
C THR A 289 -2.42 13.31 -18.95
N GLU A 290 -2.84 13.16 -20.21
CA GLU A 290 -2.44 14.00 -21.34
C GLU A 290 -3.67 14.47 -22.13
N PHE A 291 -3.64 15.70 -22.67
CA PHE A 291 -4.70 16.23 -23.53
C PHE A 291 -4.11 16.75 -24.83
N GLU A 292 -4.70 16.36 -25.97
CA GLU A 292 -4.22 16.71 -27.30
C GLU A 292 -5.35 17.23 -28.20
N LEU A 293 -5.01 18.21 -29.04
CA LEU A 293 -5.90 18.73 -30.07
C LEU A 293 -5.90 17.79 -31.29
N GLY A 294 -7.07 17.33 -31.70
CA GLY A 294 -7.20 16.49 -32.89
C GLY A 294 -8.65 16.20 -33.25
N PHE A 295 -8.95 16.20 -34.55
CA PHE A 295 -10.27 15.83 -35.07
C PHE A 295 -10.35 14.32 -35.32
N LEU A 296 -11.39 13.68 -34.78
CA LEU A 296 -11.69 12.28 -35.02
C LEU A 296 -12.41 12.10 -36.37
N PRO A 297 -12.13 11.02 -37.13
CA PRO A 297 -11.13 9.99 -36.86
C PRO A 297 -9.70 10.36 -37.30
N ASP A 298 -9.51 11.44 -38.05
CA ASP A 298 -8.28 11.75 -38.78
C ASP A 298 -7.01 11.76 -37.92
N CYS A 299 -7.07 12.27 -36.68
CA CYS A 299 -5.92 12.32 -35.79
C CYS A 299 -5.45 10.93 -35.32
N LEU A 300 -6.31 9.90 -35.36
CA LEU A 300 -5.99 8.55 -34.87
C LEU A 300 -4.98 7.82 -35.76
N VAL A 301 -4.81 8.24 -37.02
CA VAL A 301 -3.83 7.65 -37.96
C VAL A 301 -2.38 7.73 -37.43
N LEU A 302 -2.12 8.68 -36.53
CA LEU A 302 -0.81 8.88 -35.89
C LEU A 302 -0.59 7.97 -34.67
N ILE A 303 -1.66 7.34 -34.18
CA ILE A 303 -1.61 6.45 -33.02
C ILE A 303 -1.25 5.02 -33.50
N PRO A 304 -0.24 4.35 -32.90
CA PRO A 304 0.14 3.00 -33.29
C PRO A 304 -0.95 1.95 -33.03
N ASP A 305 -0.95 0.88 -33.82
CA ASP A 305 -1.79 -0.30 -33.61
C ASP A 305 -1.56 -0.89 -32.20
N ASN A 306 -2.61 -1.43 -31.58
CA ASN A 306 -2.56 -2.11 -30.28
C ASN A 306 -1.84 -1.30 -29.17
N SER A 307 -2.02 0.02 -29.14
CA SER A 307 -1.37 0.94 -28.20
C SER A 307 -2.20 1.31 -26.97
N PHE A 308 -3.54 1.21 -27.07
CA PHE A 308 -4.48 1.48 -25.98
C PHE A 308 -5.19 0.21 -25.53
N ASP A 309 -5.49 0.10 -24.24
CA ASP A 309 -6.23 -1.02 -23.66
C ASP A 309 -7.72 -0.71 -23.51
N VAL A 310 -8.07 0.57 -23.33
CA VAL A 310 -9.45 1.04 -23.23
C VAL A 310 -9.64 2.32 -24.05
N ILE A 311 -10.77 2.42 -24.76
CA ILE A 311 -11.26 3.64 -25.39
C ILE A 311 -12.61 3.98 -24.78
N VAL A 312 -12.76 5.19 -24.27
CA VAL A 312 -14.03 5.77 -23.85
C VAL A 312 -14.41 6.84 -24.89
N SER A 313 -15.66 6.83 -25.36
CA SER A 313 -16.16 7.82 -26.33
C SER A 313 -17.65 8.02 -26.15
N PHE A 314 -18.02 9.10 -25.47
CA PHE A 314 -19.41 9.39 -25.10
C PHE A 314 -19.99 10.49 -25.97
N GLU A 315 -21.22 10.26 -26.46
CA GLU A 315 -21.99 11.23 -27.25
C GLU A 315 -21.16 11.79 -28.42
N THR A 316 -20.57 10.89 -29.21
CA THR A 316 -19.63 11.22 -30.30
C THR A 316 -20.07 10.66 -31.64
N LEU A 317 -20.57 9.41 -31.68
CA LEU A 317 -20.83 8.70 -32.94
C LEU A 317 -21.96 9.32 -33.77
N GLU A 318 -22.83 10.11 -33.14
CA GLU A 318 -23.89 10.91 -33.76
C GLU A 318 -23.36 12.15 -34.46
N HIS A 319 -22.18 12.64 -34.06
CA HIS A 319 -21.52 13.83 -34.59
C HIS A 319 -20.48 13.54 -35.66
N VAL A 320 -20.17 12.26 -35.93
CA VAL A 320 -19.17 11.88 -36.93
C VAL A 320 -19.87 11.47 -38.23
N LEU A 321 -19.39 11.98 -39.38
CA LEU A 321 -19.98 11.66 -40.69
C LEU A 321 -19.86 10.17 -41.05
N HIS A 322 -18.74 9.54 -40.71
CA HIS A 322 -18.42 8.14 -41.03
C HIS A 322 -18.05 7.36 -39.76
N PRO A 323 -19.03 7.03 -38.90
CA PRO A 323 -18.80 6.33 -37.63
C PRO A 323 -18.10 4.97 -37.81
N GLU A 324 -18.33 4.26 -38.92
CA GLU A 324 -17.66 2.98 -39.22
C GLU A 324 -16.14 3.12 -39.39
N ALA A 325 -15.68 4.25 -39.95
CA ALA A 325 -14.25 4.52 -40.09
C ALA A 325 -13.60 4.79 -38.72
N LEU A 326 -14.30 5.52 -37.85
CA LEU A 326 -13.87 5.77 -36.47
C LEU A 326 -13.79 4.46 -35.66
N LEU A 327 -14.83 3.62 -35.73
CA LEU A 327 -14.84 2.32 -35.05
C LEU A 327 -13.74 1.38 -35.56
N SER A 328 -13.41 1.45 -36.85
CA SER A 328 -12.29 0.69 -37.43
C SER A 328 -10.94 1.15 -36.88
N GLU A 329 -10.73 2.46 -36.73
CA GLU A 329 -9.52 3.02 -36.11
C GLU A 329 -9.43 2.67 -34.62
N PHE A 330 -10.55 2.74 -33.89
CA PHE A 330 -10.63 2.26 -32.50
C PHE A 330 -10.24 0.79 -32.37
N GLN A 331 -10.72 -0.08 -33.27
CA GLN A 331 -10.33 -1.48 -33.30
C GLN A 331 -8.84 -1.67 -33.57
N ARG A 332 -8.26 -0.88 -34.49
CA ARG A 332 -6.83 -0.94 -34.83
C ARG A 332 -5.96 -0.60 -33.63
N ILE A 333 -6.26 0.50 -32.93
CA ILE A 333 -5.42 0.98 -31.82
C ILE A 333 -5.66 0.22 -30.51
N LEU A 334 -6.79 -0.47 -30.34
CA LEU A 334 -7.04 -1.31 -29.16
C LEU A 334 -6.14 -2.56 -29.16
N THR A 335 -5.59 -2.91 -28.00
CA THR A 335 -4.94 -4.21 -27.78
C THR A 335 -5.97 -5.34 -27.86
N PRO A 336 -5.55 -6.59 -28.16
CA PRO A 336 -6.43 -7.75 -28.05
C PRO A 336 -7.10 -7.85 -26.68
N GLY A 337 -8.43 -7.99 -26.65
CA GLY A 337 -9.17 -8.00 -25.38
C GLY A 337 -9.30 -6.64 -24.69
N GLY A 338 -8.87 -5.56 -25.35
CA GLY A 338 -9.11 -4.19 -24.94
C GLY A 338 -10.56 -3.78 -25.21
N ARG A 339 -11.06 -2.78 -24.48
CA ARG A 339 -12.47 -2.40 -24.47
C ARG A 339 -12.73 -1.07 -25.14
N ILE A 340 -13.86 -0.96 -25.83
CA ILE A 340 -14.51 0.31 -26.14
C ILE A 340 -15.72 0.47 -25.21
N ILE A 341 -15.87 1.67 -24.65
CA ILE A 341 -17.00 2.06 -23.82
C ILE A 341 -17.60 3.30 -24.47
N ALA A 342 -18.75 3.13 -25.12
CA ALA A 342 -19.36 4.17 -25.94
C ALA A 342 -20.78 4.50 -25.51
N SER A 343 -21.24 5.72 -25.76
CA SER A 343 -22.64 6.12 -25.55
C SER A 343 -23.20 6.92 -26.70
N VAL A 344 -24.49 6.75 -26.95
CA VAL A 344 -25.28 7.52 -27.93
C VAL A 344 -26.65 7.85 -27.33
N PRO A 345 -27.26 8.97 -27.71
CA PRO A 345 -28.65 9.25 -27.36
C PRO A 345 -29.59 8.26 -28.06
N ASN A 346 -30.65 7.85 -27.37
CA ASN A 346 -31.57 6.82 -27.86
C ASN A 346 -32.83 7.45 -28.46
N ASP A 347 -33.02 7.29 -29.77
CA ASP A 347 -34.16 7.81 -30.54
C ASP A 347 -34.43 9.30 -30.29
N TRP A 348 -33.36 10.09 -30.36
CA TRP A 348 -33.37 11.55 -30.14
C TRP A 348 -33.97 12.29 -31.33
N SER A 349 -35.28 12.15 -31.50
CA SER A 349 -36.04 12.87 -32.51
C SER A 349 -37.23 13.61 -31.92
N ASP A 350 -37.60 14.72 -32.56
CA ASP A 350 -38.74 15.54 -32.23
C ASP A 350 -40.07 14.93 -32.72
N GLU A 351 -41.17 15.66 -32.55
CA GLU A 351 -42.52 15.24 -32.97
C GLU A 351 -42.65 14.99 -34.49
N SER A 352 -41.71 15.50 -35.29
CA SER A 352 -41.61 15.27 -36.74
C SER A 352 -40.78 14.04 -37.10
N GLY A 353 -40.16 13.39 -36.11
CA GLY A 353 -39.23 12.28 -36.30
C GLY A 353 -37.84 12.71 -36.78
N GLN A 354 -37.51 14.00 -36.71
CA GLN A 354 -36.18 14.53 -37.05
C GLN A 354 -35.40 14.87 -35.79
N ASP A 355 -34.07 14.74 -35.85
CA ASP A 355 -33.24 15.20 -34.75
C ASP A 355 -33.21 16.74 -34.71
N PRO A 356 -33.61 17.38 -33.59
CA PRO A 356 -33.60 18.84 -33.50
C PRO A 356 -32.19 19.42 -33.43
N ASN A 357 -31.15 18.60 -33.19
CA ASN A 357 -29.77 19.06 -33.16
C ASN A 357 -29.16 19.08 -34.57
N PRO A 358 -28.82 20.25 -35.15
CA PRO A 358 -28.26 20.34 -36.50
C PRO A 358 -26.86 19.71 -36.62
N TYR A 359 -26.21 19.40 -35.51
CA TYR A 359 -24.90 18.75 -35.46
C TYR A 359 -24.99 17.22 -35.30
N HIS A 360 -26.20 16.64 -35.22
CA HIS A 360 -26.40 15.20 -35.28
C HIS A 360 -26.56 14.76 -36.74
N PHE A 361 -25.61 13.99 -37.24
CA PHE A 361 -25.68 13.36 -38.55
C PHE A 361 -26.44 12.03 -38.51
N HIS A 362 -26.66 11.47 -37.32
CA HIS A 362 -27.23 10.15 -37.12
C HIS A 362 -28.19 10.12 -35.93
N VAL A 363 -29.42 9.66 -36.16
CA VAL A 363 -30.29 9.18 -35.06
C VAL A 363 -29.90 7.74 -34.76
N TYR A 364 -29.65 7.43 -33.48
CA TYR A 364 -29.35 6.08 -33.00
C TYR A 364 -30.57 5.42 -32.40
N THR A 365 -30.67 4.12 -32.64
CA THR A 365 -31.55 3.19 -31.94
C THR A 365 -30.70 2.06 -31.37
N PHE A 366 -31.26 1.28 -30.45
CA PHE A 366 -30.63 0.09 -29.90
C PHE A 366 -30.06 -0.83 -30.99
N ASP A 367 -30.87 -1.20 -31.99
CA ASP A 367 -30.46 -2.11 -33.03
C ASP A 367 -29.34 -1.54 -33.91
N LYS A 368 -29.42 -0.25 -34.26
CA LYS A 368 -28.38 0.42 -35.05
C LYS A 368 -27.05 0.44 -34.28
N PHE A 369 -27.09 0.88 -33.03
CA PHE A 369 -25.90 0.98 -32.20
C PHE A 369 -25.24 -0.37 -31.96
N ALA A 370 -26.02 -1.39 -31.59
CA ALA A 370 -25.52 -2.74 -31.35
C ALA A 370 -24.99 -3.39 -32.64
N THR A 371 -25.69 -3.24 -33.77
CA THR A 371 -25.24 -3.81 -35.05
C THR A 371 -23.94 -3.19 -35.53
N GLN A 372 -23.79 -1.87 -35.40
CA GLN A 372 -22.59 -1.16 -35.83
C GLN A 372 -21.36 -1.55 -35.00
N LEU A 373 -21.51 -1.67 -33.67
CA LEU A 373 -20.42 -2.11 -32.79
C LEU A 373 -20.00 -3.58 -33.06
N ARG A 374 -20.97 -4.47 -33.34
CA ARG A 374 -20.71 -5.90 -33.61
C ARG A 374 -19.83 -6.17 -34.83
N VAL A 375 -19.66 -5.19 -35.73
CA VAL A 375 -18.78 -5.34 -36.90
C VAL A 375 -17.32 -5.49 -36.49
N ASN A 376 -16.88 -4.74 -35.47
CA ASN A 376 -15.48 -4.67 -35.06
C ASN A 376 -15.21 -5.27 -33.67
N PHE A 377 -16.25 -5.41 -32.83
CA PHE A 377 -16.14 -5.77 -31.42
C PHE A 377 -17.16 -6.83 -31.00
N ASP A 378 -16.80 -7.63 -30.00
CA ASP A 378 -17.74 -8.50 -29.32
C ASP A 378 -18.42 -7.70 -28.19
N ILE A 379 -19.75 -7.68 -28.12
CA ILE A 379 -20.46 -6.87 -27.11
C ILE A 379 -20.44 -7.60 -25.76
N GLU A 380 -19.89 -6.94 -24.73
CA GLU A 380 -19.88 -7.44 -23.36
C GLU A 380 -21.20 -7.08 -22.67
N GLU A 381 -21.55 -5.79 -22.60
CA GLU A 381 -22.75 -5.30 -21.90
C GLU A 381 -23.35 -4.07 -22.61
N ILE A 382 -24.68 -3.91 -22.53
CA ILE A 382 -25.37 -2.69 -22.94
C ILE A 382 -26.23 -2.20 -21.77
N PHE A 383 -26.29 -0.88 -21.60
CA PHE A 383 -27.10 -0.22 -20.59
C PHE A 383 -28.02 0.82 -21.23
N GLY A 384 -29.22 0.96 -20.67
CA GLY A 384 -30.11 2.08 -20.89
C GLY A 384 -30.01 3.02 -19.69
N GLN A 385 -29.71 4.30 -19.95
CA GLN A 385 -29.66 5.33 -18.93
C GLN A 385 -30.79 6.34 -19.13
N THR A 386 -31.44 6.73 -18.04
CA THR A 386 -32.41 7.82 -17.98
C THR A 386 -31.83 8.95 -17.14
N ALA A 387 -31.83 10.20 -17.61
CA ALA A 387 -31.46 11.35 -16.77
C ALA A 387 -32.69 11.99 -16.15
N ASP A 388 -33.67 12.34 -16.95
CA ASP A 388 -34.94 12.88 -16.44
C ASP A 388 -36.16 12.59 -17.31
N ARG A 389 -35.98 11.95 -18.47
CA ARG A 389 -37.06 11.68 -19.40
C ARG A 389 -36.78 10.45 -20.25
N VAL A 390 -37.82 9.89 -20.86
CA VAL A 390 -37.70 8.83 -21.87
C VAL A 390 -38.71 9.07 -22.98
N LYS A 391 -38.46 8.48 -24.13
CA LYS A 391 -39.39 8.50 -25.25
C LYS A 391 -40.34 7.31 -25.17
N VAL A 392 -41.65 7.56 -25.19
CA VAL A 392 -42.66 6.51 -25.02
C VAL A 392 -43.18 6.04 -26.36
N ALA A 393 -42.94 4.76 -26.69
CA ALA A 393 -43.33 4.14 -27.96
C ALA A 393 -44.85 4.23 -28.23
N ASP A 394 -45.67 4.03 -27.19
CA ASP A 394 -47.14 3.99 -27.29
C ASP A 394 -47.80 5.38 -27.47
N LYS A 395 -47.02 6.48 -27.40
CA LYS A 395 -47.52 7.86 -27.50
C LYS A 395 -46.87 8.64 -28.64
N ASN A 396 -46.69 7.99 -29.80
CA ASN A 396 -46.10 8.61 -31.00
C ASN A 396 -44.72 9.26 -30.75
N GLY A 397 -43.93 8.74 -29.81
CA GLY A 397 -42.58 9.28 -29.56
C GLY A 397 -42.52 10.57 -28.73
N LEU A 398 -43.54 10.86 -27.91
CA LEU A 398 -43.47 11.97 -26.95
C LEU A 398 -42.50 11.68 -25.80
N TRP A 399 -41.81 12.72 -25.33
CA TRP A 399 -40.96 12.69 -24.15
C TRP A 399 -41.78 12.74 -22.86
N GLU A 400 -41.56 11.78 -21.97
CA GLU A 400 -42.15 11.78 -20.63
C GLU A 400 -41.10 11.82 -19.54
N LYS A 401 -41.39 12.55 -18.47
CA LYS A 401 -40.51 12.61 -17.30
C LYS A 401 -40.39 11.23 -16.65
N ARG A 402 -39.17 10.86 -16.27
CA ARG A 402 -38.82 9.65 -15.53
C ARG A 402 -37.72 9.98 -14.51
N PRO A 403 -37.64 9.25 -13.39
CA PRO A 403 -36.49 9.39 -12.48
C PRO A 403 -35.22 8.87 -13.16
N ARG A 404 -34.06 9.28 -12.63
CA ARG A 404 -32.76 8.74 -13.01
C ARG A 404 -32.75 7.23 -12.83
N SER A 405 -32.29 6.53 -13.85
CA SER A 405 -32.11 5.07 -13.81
C SER A 405 -30.94 4.63 -14.67
N LEU A 406 -30.31 3.53 -14.28
CA LEU A 406 -29.38 2.79 -15.13
C LEU A 406 -29.78 1.33 -15.11
N GLN A 407 -30.20 0.81 -16.26
CA GLN A 407 -30.59 -0.58 -16.41
C GLN A 407 -29.69 -1.30 -17.39
N LYS A 408 -29.27 -2.52 -17.03
CA LYS A 408 -28.59 -3.42 -17.96
C LYS A 408 -29.62 -4.03 -18.91
N ILE A 409 -29.34 -3.94 -20.20
CA ILE A 409 -30.21 -4.43 -21.28
C ILE A 409 -29.67 -5.79 -21.73
N SER A 410 -30.55 -6.79 -21.79
CA SER A 410 -30.19 -8.10 -22.37
C SER A 410 -30.06 -7.99 -23.89
N LEU A 411 -29.06 -8.65 -24.48
CA LEU A 411 -28.79 -8.54 -25.93
C LEU A 411 -29.88 -9.15 -26.82
N ASN A 412 -30.80 -9.92 -26.24
CA ASN A 412 -31.87 -10.63 -26.94
C ASN A 412 -33.26 -10.01 -26.72
N VAL A 413 -33.36 -8.79 -26.16
CA VAL A 413 -34.65 -8.11 -25.95
C VAL A 413 -35.07 -7.30 -27.18
N ASN A 414 -36.37 -7.03 -27.31
CA ASN A 414 -36.83 -6.07 -28.31
C ASN A 414 -36.61 -4.65 -27.78
N ALA A 415 -36.34 -3.71 -28.69
CA ALA A 415 -36.14 -2.30 -28.34
C ALA A 415 -37.36 -1.65 -27.63
N GLN A 416 -38.54 -2.28 -27.68
CA GLN A 416 -39.77 -1.84 -27.01
C GLN A 416 -39.86 -2.30 -25.55
N ASP A 417 -39.01 -3.24 -25.12
CA ASP A 417 -39.09 -3.88 -23.80
C ASP A 417 -38.38 -3.08 -22.70
N PHE A 418 -37.77 -1.93 -23.04
CA PHE A 418 -37.06 -1.07 -22.10
C PHE A 418 -37.17 0.42 -22.47
N GLU A 419 -37.15 1.30 -21.47
CA GLU A 419 -37.13 2.75 -21.65
C GLU A 419 -35.72 3.31 -21.37
N SER A 420 -35.19 4.18 -22.22
CA SER A 420 -33.94 4.90 -21.92
C SER A 420 -33.80 6.17 -22.75
N GLU A 421 -33.04 7.11 -22.22
CA GLU A 421 -32.66 8.38 -22.86
C GLU A 421 -31.32 8.25 -23.59
N TRP A 422 -30.37 7.50 -23.01
CA TRP A 422 -29.10 7.13 -23.66
C TRP A 422 -28.87 5.63 -23.61
N LEU A 423 -28.16 5.16 -24.63
CA LEU A 423 -27.59 3.82 -24.66
C LEU A 423 -26.09 3.90 -24.39
N LEU A 424 -25.60 3.01 -23.53
CA LEU A 424 -24.18 2.82 -23.28
C LEU A 424 -23.81 1.38 -23.63
N CYS A 425 -22.65 1.17 -24.25
CA CYS A 425 -22.17 -0.16 -24.59
C CYS A 425 -20.73 -0.33 -24.14
N VAL A 426 -20.46 -1.45 -23.48
CA VAL A 426 -19.11 -1.98 -23.28
C VAL A 426 -18.92 -3.11 -24.28
N ALA A 427 -17.99 -2.94 -25.20
CA ALA A 427 -17.62 -3.96 -26.18
C ALA A 427 -16.11 -4.16 -26.17
N THR A 428 -15.64 -5.31 -26.62
CA THR A 428 -14.24 -5.71 -26.55
C THR A 428 -13.72 -6.10 -27.92
N LYS A 429 -12.47 -5.74 -28.22
CA LYS A 429 -11.74 -6.34 -29.33
C LYS A 429 -11.58 -7.82 -29.04
N ASN A 430 -11.90 -8.67 -30.01
CA ASN A 430 -11.83 -10.12 -29.84
C ASN A 430 -10.42 -10.53 -29.34
N PRO A 431 -10.30 -11.27 -28.22
CA PRO A 431 -9.01 -11.64 -27.66
C PRO A 431 -8.38 -12.86 -28.34
N VAL A 432 -9.14 -13.61 -29.16
CA VAL A 432 -8.69 -14.82 -29.87
C VAL A 432 -8.03 -14.42 -31.19
N VAL A 433 -6.92 -13.68 -31.09
CA VAL A 433 -6.13 -13.20 -32.23
C VAL A 433 -4.70 -13.72 -32.15
N ALA A 434 -4.09 -13.95 -33.31
CA ALA A 434 -2.72 -14.45 -33.41
C ALA A 434 -1.75 -13.32 -33.80
N GLY A 435 -0.49 -13.45 -33.39
CA GLY A 435 0.60 -12.61 -33.89
C GLY A 435 0.76 -11.23 -33.25
N VAL A 436 -0.06 -10.87 -32.24
CA VAL A 436 0.12 -9.63 -31.47
C VAL A 436 0.95 -9.93 -30.23
N VAL A 437 2.11 -9.29 -30.12
CA VAL A 437 3.03 -9.43 -28.98
C VAL A 437 2.32 -8.99 -27.69
N TYR A 438 2.36 -9.83 -26.67
CA TYR A 438 1.83 -9.51 -25.35
C TYR A 438 2.84 -8.66 -24.56
N GLU A 439 2.34 -7.61 -23.91
CA GLU A 439 3.08 -6.79 -22.95
C GLU A 439 2.46 -6.94 -21.56
N GLU A 440 3.27 -7.35 -20.57
CA GLU A 440 2.87 -7.34 -19.17
C GLU A 440 2.93 -5.91 -18.64
N LYS A 441 1.78 -5.40 -18.17
CA LYS A 441 1.60 -3.99 -17.76
C LYS A 441 1.22 -3.85 -16.29
N ILE A 442 0.86 -4.95 -15.62
CA ILE A 442 0.36 -4.97 -14.24
C ILE A 442 1.52 -5.16 -13.28
N PHE A 443 2.42 -6.10 -13.58
CA PHE A 443 3.47 -6.51 -12.67
C PHE A 443 4.83 -5.98 -13.12
N SER A 444 5.60 -5.46 -12.17
CA SER A 444 6.97 -5.04 -12.42
C SER A 444 7.88 -6.23 -12.75
N GLN A 445 9.02 -5.98 -13.39
CA GLN A 445 10.01 -7.02 -13.69
C GLN A 445 10.52 -7.74 -12.42
N LYS A 446 10.61 -7.02 -11.30
CA LYS A 446 10.97 -7.60 -10.00
C LYS A 446 9.89 -8.55 -9.49
N GLU A 447 8.63 -8.12 -9.56
CA GLU A 447 7.49 -8.94 -9.17
C GLU A 447 7.39 -10.21 -10.03
N ILE A 448 7.50 -10.09 -11.36
CA ILE A 448 7.53 -11.23 -12.28
C ILE A 448 8.64 -12.22 -11.91
N ALA A 449 9.87 -11.72 -11.70
CA ALA A 449 11.01 -12.55 -11.32
C ALA A 449 10.80 -13.25 -9.95
N SER A 450 10.08 -12.61 -9.03
CA SER A 450 9.79 -13.15 -7.69
C SER A 450 8.59 -14.12 -7.64
N ALA A 451 7.76 -14.13 -8.70
CA ALA A 451 6.51 -14.88 -8.78
C ALA A 451 6.67 -16.32 -9.32
N GLU A 452 7.91 -16.79 -9.46
CA GLU A 452 8.25 -18.11 -9.98
C GLU A 452 7.64 -18.30 -11.40
N ASN A 453 6.80 -19.31 -11.65
CA ASN A 453 6.13 -19.46 -12.95
C ASN A 453 4.76 -18.78 -13.03
N SER A 454 4.29 -18.12 -11.97
CA SER A 454 2.90 -17.63 -11.89
C SER A 454 2.57 -16.47 -12.83
N LEU A 455 3.60 -15.75 -13.30
CA LEU A 455 3.46 -14.56 -14.15
C LEU A 455 4.17 -14.69 -15.51
N ASN A 456 4.68 -15.87 -15.87
CA ASN A 456 5.41 -16.09 -17.13
C ASN A 456 4.46 -16.32 -18.33
N PHE A 457 3.43 -15.48 -18.48
CA PHE A 457 2.37 -15.68 -19.46
C PHE A 457 2.88 -15.70 -20.90
N SER A 458 3.74 -14.75 -21.27
CA SER A 458 4.30 -14.63 -22.63
C SER A 458 5.14 -15.82 -23.07
N LYS A 459 5.70 -16.57 -22.11
CA LYS A 459 6.50 -17.76 -22.36
C LYS A 459 5.61 -18.98 -22.55
N ASP A 460 4.58 -19.12 -21.72
CA ASP A 460 3.87 -20.37 -21.54
C ASP A 460 2.55 -20.46 -22.33
N TYR A 461 1.94 -19.32 -22.69
CA TYR A 461 0.73 -19.26 -23.54
C TYR A 461 1.08 -19.00 -25.00
N ASN A 462 0.32 -19.61 -25.91
CA ASN A 462 0.38 -19.25 -27.33
C ASN A 462 -0.31 -17.89 -27.56
N ASN A 463 -1.40 -17.64 -26.83
CA ASN A 463 -2.09 -16.36 -26.75
C ASN A 463 -2.20 -15.88 -25.29
N PRO A 464 -1.21 -15.11 -24.79
CA PRO A 464 -1.21 -14.64 -23.41
C PRO A 464 -2.33 -13.62 -23.10
N TRP A 465 -2.94 -13.00 -24.11
CA TRP A 465 -4.05 -12.04 -23.91
C TRP A 465 -5.29 -12.69 -23.28
N LEU A 466 -5.42 -14.02 -23.39
CA LEU A 466 -6.49 -14.79 -22.74
C LEU A 466 -6.46 -14.64 -21.21
N ILE A 467 -5.29 -14.38 -20.61
CA ILE A 467 -5.17 -14.15 -19.16
C ILE A 467 -6.00 -12.95 -18.73
N LYS A 468 -5.99 -11.86 -19.51
CA LYS A 468 -6.72 -10.63 -19.22
C LYS A 468 -8.21 -10.76 -19.55
N SER A 469 -8.56 -11.42 -20.66
CA SER A 469 -9.94 -11.42 -21.16
C SER A 469 -10.80 -12.58 -20.67
N LEU A 470 -10.20 -13.74 -20.36
CA LEU A 470 -10.94 -14.96 -20.04
C LEU A 470 -10.70 -15.46 -18.60
N ILE A 471 -9.46 -15.37 -18.12
CA ILE A 471 -9.02 -16.13 -16.94
C ILE A 471 -9.10 -15.32 -15.65
N SER A 472 -8.48 -14.14 -15.61
CA SER A 472 -8.25 -13.42 -14.35
C SER A 472 -9.53 -12.73 -13.87
N ILE A 473 -10.07 -13.19 -12.73
CA ILE A 473 -11.23 -12.56 -12.08
C ILE A 473 -10.90 -11.10 -11.76
N GLY A 474 -11.83 -10.18 -12.06
CA GLY A 474 -11.63 -8.73 -11.98
C GLY A 474 -11.05 -8.10 -13.25
N HIS A 475 -10.49 -8.91 -14.16
CA HIS A 475 -10.00 -8.43 -15.47
C HIS A 475 -10.83 -8.99 -16.63
N ARG A 476 -11.19 -10.28 -16.57
CA ARG A 476 -11.93 -10.99 -17.61
C ARG A 476 -13.25 -10.30 -17.96
N ALA A 477 -13.78 -10.58 -19.14
CA ALA A 477 -15.12 -10.13 -19.52
C ALA A 477 -16.14 -10.59 -18.46
N ASN A 478 -17.08 -9.73 -18.06
CA ASN A 478 -18.11 -10.03 -17.06
C ASN A 478 -19.24 -10.89 -17.63
N ASN A 479 -19.55 -10.71 -18.92
CA ASN A 479 -20.57 -11.49 -19.62
C ASN A 479 -20.16 -12.96 -19.76
N ILE A 480 -20.98 -13.86 -19.20
CA ILE A 480 -20.72 -15.30 -19.18
C ILE A 480 -20.87 -15.94 -20.56
N ASP A 481 -21.85 -15.52 -21.35
CA ASP A 481 -22.15 -16.07 -22.67
C ASP A 481 -21.03 -15.69 -23.65
N LEU A 482 -20.55 -14.44 -23.58
CA LEU A 482 -19.40 -14.00 -24.37
C LEU A 482 -18.14 -14.81 -24.05
N ARG A 483 -17.85 -15.03 -22.77
CA ARG A 483 -16.72 -15.89 -22.37
C ARG A 483 -16.89 -17.31 -22.91
N TYR A 484 -18.12 -17.83 -22.90
CA TYR A 484 -18.43 -19.16 -23.42
C TYR A 484 -18.19 -19.26 -24.93
N GLU A 485 -18.62 -18.29 -25.71
CA GLU A 485 -18.36 -18.22 -27.15
C GLU A 485 -16.86 -18.26 -27.47
N TRP A 486 -16.05 -17.52 -26.70
CA TRP A 486 -14.58 -17.58 -26.84
C TRP A 486 -14.01 -18.93 -26.42
N ILE A 487 -14.52 -19.54 -25.35
CA ILE A 487 -14.10 -20.88 -24.90
C ILE A 487 -14.35 -21.91 -25.99
N GLU A 488 -15.55 -21.95 -26.57
CA GLU A 488 -15.87 -22.90 -27.65
C GLU A 488 -14.97 -22.70 -28.87
N ARG A 489 -14.71 -21.44 -29.24
CA ARG A 489 -13.79 -21.13 -30.34
C ARG A 489 -12.37 -21.63 -30.04
N LEU A 490 -11.87 -21.43 -28.82
CA LEU A 490 -10.53 -21.87 -28.41
C LEU A 490 -10.41 -23.41 -28.40
N LEU A 491 -11.40 -24.11 -27.85
CA LEU A 491 -11.43 -25.58 -27.83
C LEU A 491 -11.37 -26.19 -29.23
N ASN A 492 -11.92 -25.50 -30.23
CA ASN A 492 -11.92 -25.95 -31.63
C ASN A 492 -10.68 -25.56 -32.43
N THR A 493 -9.90 -24.58 -31.97
CA THR A 493 -8.82 -23.97 -32.77
C THR A 493 -7.41 -24.11 -32.17
N THR A 494 -7.30 -24.46 -30.90
CA THR A 494 -6.00 -24.56 -30.19
C THR A 494 -5.53 -26.02 -30.07
N GLU A 495 -4.22 -26.21 -29.97
CA GLU A 495 -3.63 -27.54 -29.76
C GLU A 495 -4.01 -28.10 -28.38
N LYS A 496 -4.47 -29.36 -28.35
CA LYS A 496 -5.01 -29.98 -27.12
C LYS A 496 -4.07 -30.02 -25.92
N ASN A 497 -2.75 -29.97 -26.14
CA ASN A 497 -1.75 -30.05 -25.06
C ASN A 497 -1.18 -28.66 -24.67
N SER A 498 -1.76 -27.58 -25.19
CA SER A 498 -1.32 -26.20 -24.91
C SER A 498 -1.91 -25.64 -23.61
N ALA A 499 -1.30 -24.56 -23.09
CA ALA A 499 -1.85 -23.80 -21.97
C ALA A 499 -3.20 -23.14 -22.32
N ASP A 500 -3.34 -22.66 -23.57
CA ASP A 500 -4.57 -22.03 -24.09
C ASP A 500 -5.75 -23.01 -24.06
N PHE A 501 -5.53 -24.26 -24.53
CA PHE A 501 -6.55 -25.31 -24.48
C PHE A 501 -6.90 -25.67 -23.03
N GLY A 502 -5.91 -25.79 -22.15
CA GLY A 502 -6.14 -26.04 -20.72
C GLY A 502 -6.96 -24.95 -20.05
N ALA A 503 -6.68 -23.69 -20.38
CA ALA A 503 -7.46 -22.53 -19.96
C ALA A 503 -8.93 -22.62 -20.42
N ALA A 504 -9.15 -22.90 -21.71
CA ALA A 504 -10.49 -23.02 -22.28
C ALA A 504 -11.26 -24.20 -21.69
N LEU A 505 -10.64 -25.38 -21.56
CA LEU A 505 -11.26 -26.58 -21.00
C LEU A 505 -11.64 -26.38 -19.53
N CYS A 506 -10.77 -25.75 -18.74
CA CYS A 506 -11.08 -25.40 -17.35
C CYS A 506 -12.25 -24.41 -17.28
N GLY A 507 -12.26 -23.39 -18.14
CA GLY A 507 -13.36 -22.44 -18.27
C GLY A 507 -14.70 -23.13 -18.59
N TYR A 508 -14.69 -24.08 -19.51
CA TYR A 508 -15.87 -24.86 -19.88
C TYR A 508 -16.42 -25.65 -18.70
N ILE A 509 -15.55 -26.33 -17.92
CA ILE A 509 -15.98 -27.10 -16.74
C ILE A 509 -16.64 -26.20 -15.69
N TYR A 510 -16.07 -25.01 -15.43
CA TYR A 510 -16.66 -24.05 -14.50
C TYR A 510 -18.00 -23.51 -15.01
N TRP A 511 -18.12 -23.22 -16.30
CA TRP A 511 -19.39 -22.86 -16.92
C TRP A 511 -20.42 -23.99 -16.78
N SER A 512 -20.05 -25.24 -17.03
CA SER A 512 -20.93 -26.41 -16.83
C SER A 512 -21.36 -26.57 -15.37
N LEU A 513 -20.47 -26.29 -14.41
CA LEU A 513 -20.79 -26.24 -12.98
C LEU A 513 -21.87 -25.19 -12.68
N GLU A 514 -21.70 -23.96 -13.17
CA GLU A 514 -22.63 -22.84 -12.99
C GLU A 514 -24.00 -23.10 -13.63
N GLN A 515 -24.00 -23.62 -14.87
CA GLN A 515 -25.22 -23.98 -15.61
C GLN A 515 -25.87 -25.29 -15.14
N LYS A 516 -25.27 -25.98 -14.16
CA LYS A 516 -25.77 -27.26 -13.63
C LYS A 516 -25.95 -28.36 -14.69
N GLN A 517 -25.08 -28.38 -15.70
CA GLN A 517 -25.09 -29.36 -16.78
C GLN A 517 -23.79 -30.17 -16.83
N ASP A 518 -23.84 -31.36 -17.43
CA ASP A 518 -22.66 -32.19 -17.64
C ASP A 518 -21.90 -31.76 -18.89
N ILE A 519 -20.64 -32.19 -19.02
CA ILE A 519 -19.83 -31.91 -20.21
C ILE A 519 -20.07 -32.99 -21.29
N PRO A 520 -19.98 -32.63 -22.59
CA PRO A 520 -20.04 -33.59 -23.69
C PRO A 520 -18.97 -34.68 -23.61
N GLU A 521 -19.28 -35.87 -24.12
CA GLU A 521 -18.39 -37.05 -24.08
C GLU A 521 -16.99 -36.79 -24.68
N HIS A 522 -16.91 -36.03 -25.76
CA HIS A 522 -15.63 -35.69 -26.37
C HIS A 522 -14.75 -34.80 -25.47
N LEU A 523 -15.35 -33.85 -24.72
CA LEU A 523 -14.63 -33.02 -23.76
C LEU A 523 -14.28 -33.80 -22.48
N ASP A 524 -15.10 -34.77 -22.09
CA ASP A 524 -14.79 -35.70 -21.01
C ASP A 524 -13.51 -36.50 -21.31
N SER A 525 -13.39 -37.03 -22.53
CA SER A 525 -12.15 -37.66 -23.00
C SER A 525 -10.97 -36.69 -23.01
N ASP A 526 -11.18 -35.43 -23.40
CA ASP A 526 -10.12 -34.42 -23.42
C ASP A 526 -9.64 -34.06 -22.00
N VAL A 527 -10.53 -34.04 -21.00
CA VAL A 527 -10.15 -33.86 -19.59
C VAL A 527 -9.21 -34.95 -19.12
N HIS A 528 -9.57 -36.21 -19.40
CA HIS A 528 -8.73 -37.35 -19.04
C HIS A 528 -7.35 -37.27 -19.72
N HIS A 529 -7.33 -37.00 -21.03
CA HIS A 529 -6.07 -36.86 -21.77
C HIS A 529 -5.19 -35.73 -21.23
N TYR A 530 -5.78 -34.57 -20.94
CA TYR A 530 -5.04 -33.39 -20.46
C TYR A 530 -4.46 -33.61 -19.06
N VAL A 531 -5.27 -34.13 -18.13
CA VAL A 531 -4.85 -34.35 -16.73
C VAL A 531 -3.79 -35.44 -16.63
N ASP A 532 -3.88 -36.50 -17.43
CA ASP A 532 -2.93 -37.63 -17.41
C ASP A 532 -1.69 -37.40 -18.29
N GLY A 533 -1.70 -36.36 -19.12
CA GLY A 533 -0.59 -35.99 -19.99
C GLY A 533 0.66 -35.51 -19.25
N SER A 534 1.77 -35.37 -20.00
CA SER A 534 3.03 -34.79 -19.53
C SER A 534 3.41 -33.61 -20.41
N SER A 535 4.05 -32.60 -19.81
CA SER A 535 4.51 -31.39 -20.51
C SER A 535 5.63 -30.73 -19.72
N ASP A 536 6.59 -30.14 -20.44
CA ASP A 536 7.66 -29.33 -19.85
C ASP A 536 7.20 -27.88 -19.55
N ASN A 537 5.99 -27.51 -20.00
CA ASN A 537 5.39 -26.20 -19.75
C ASN A 537 4.78 -26.15 -18.33
N PRO A 538 5.30 -25.32 -17.41
CA PRO A 538 4.79 -25.22 -16.03
C PRO A 538 3.32 -24.79 -15.94
N THR A 539 2.86 -23.97 -16.87
CA THR A 539 1.45 -23.52 -16.89
C THR A 539 0.50 -24.64 -17.25
N VAL A 540 0.92 -25.63 -18.06
CA VAL A 540 0.12 -26.84 -18.31
C VAL A 540 -0.08 -27.61 -17.01
N LEU A 541 0.92 -27.70 -16.13
CA LEU A 541 0.77 -28.30 -14.79
C LEU A 541 -0.26 -27.54 -13.94
N ARG A 542 -0.25 -26.21 -13.96
CA ARG A 542 -1.26 -25.38 -13.27
C ARG A 542 -2.68 -25.68 -13.79
N TRP A 543 -2.85 -25.87 -15.10
CA TRP A 543 -4.14 -26.27 -15.66
C TRP A 543 -4.53 -27.70 -15.33
N ARG A 544 -3.60 -28.65 -15.29
CA ARG A 544 -3.89 -30.03 -14.84
C ARG A 544 -4.46 -30.05 -13.42
N ALA A 545 -3.87 -29.30 -12.50
CA ALA A 545 -4.38 -29.17 -11.14
C ALA A 545 -5.78 -28.54 -11.10
N SER A 546 -5.98 -27.46 -11.85
CA SER A 546 -7.25 -26.72 -11.88
C SER A 546 -8.38 -27.51 -12.54
N ILE A 547 -8.10 -28.17 -13.68
CA ILE A 547 -9.02 -29.05 -14.40
C ILE A 547 -9.37 -30.25 -13.53
N GLY A 548 -8.36 -30.92 -12.94
CA GLY A 548 -8.60 -32.07 -12.08
C GLY A 548 -9.50 -31.73 -10.89
N PHE A 549 -9.25 -30.60 -10.24
CA PHE A 549 -10.11 -30.11 -9.17
C PHE A 549 -11.52 -29.78 -9.65
N ALA A 550 -11.65 -28.95 -10.69
CA ALA A 550 -12.95 -28.51 -11.19
C ALA A 550 -13.81 -29.68 -11.70
N TYR A 551 -13.18 -30.63 -12.38
CA TYR A 551 -13.85 -31.84 -12.87
C TYR A 551 -14.23 -32.78 -11.72
N ALA A 552 -13.41 -32.92 -10.68
CA ALA A 552 -13.80 -33.64 -9.47
C ALA A 552 -15.04 -33.03 -8.82
N CYS A 553 -15.11 -31.70 -8.72
CA CYS A 553 -16.31 -30.99 -8.24
C CYS A 553 -17.53 -31.24 -9.15
N LEU A 554 -17.33 -31.27 -10.48
CA LEU A 554 -18.39 -31.57 -11.44
C LEU A 554 -18.95 -32.98 -11.22
N LYS A 555 -18.08 -34.00 -11.09
CA LYS A 555 -18.47 -35.38 -10.82
C LYS A 555 -19.13 -35.54 -9.45
N LEU A 556 -18.65 -34.82 -8.44
CA LEU A 556 -19.28 -34.81 -7.13
C LEU A 556 -20.72 -34.26 -7.21
N ARG A 557 -20.94 -33.19 -7.98
CA ARG A 557 -22.27 -32.61 -8.20
C ARG A 557 -23.21 -33.58 -8.94
N SER A 558 -22.71 -34.31 -9.95
CA SER A 558 -23.50 -35.32 -10.67
C SER A 558 -23.70 -36.62 -9.88
N GLY A 559 -23.10 -36.74 -8.69
CA GLY A 559 -23.22 -37.90 -7.80
C GLY A 559 -22.18 -39.00 -8.05
N ASP A 560 -21.30 -38.84 -9.04
CA ASP A 560 -20.18 -39.75 -9.31
C ASP A 560 -19.02 -39.50 -8.34
N ARG A 561 -19.20 -40.03 -7.12
CA ARG A 561 -18.24 -39.88 -6.01
C ARG A 561 -16.92 -40.59 -6.28
N ASP A 562 -16.91 -41.68 -7.04
CA ASP A 562 -15.68 -42.46 -7.27
C ASP A 562 -14.78 -41.77 -8.28
N ALA A 563 -15.34 -41.22 -9.37
CA ALA A 563 -14.58 -40.35 -10.26
C ALA A 563 -14.08 -39.10 -9.53
N ALA A 564 -14.92 -38.48 -8.69
CA ALA A 564 -14.51 -37.32 -7.89
C ALA A 564 -13.32 -37.63 -6.97
N LYS A 565 -13.36 -38.74 -6.20
CA LYS A 565 -12.22 -39.17 -5.37
C LYS A 565 -10.95 -39.39 -6.19
N THR A 566 -11.08 -40.03 -7.36
CA THR A 566 -9.95 -40.30 -8.26
C THR A 566 -9.29 -39.01 -8.71
N PHE A 567 -10.06 -38.01 -9.14
CA PHE A 567 -9.49 -36.74 -9.61
C PHE A 567 -8.96 -35.87 -8.47
N PHE A 568 -9.60 -35.84 -7.29
CA PHE A 568 -9.01 -35.17 -6.13
C PHE A 568 -7.66 -35.79 -5.76
N GLN A 569 -7.56 -37.12 -5.78
CA GLN A 569 -6.32 -37.83 -5.53
C GLN A 569 -5.23 -37.46 -6.55
N LYS A 570 -5.57 -37.40 -7.85
CA LYS A 570 -4.64 -36.93 -8.89
C LYS A 570 -4.12 -35.52 -8.62
N VAL A 571 -4.95 -34.61 -8.10
CA VAL A 571 -4.50 -33.24 -7.73
C VAL A 571 -3.51 -33.28 -6.56
N LEU A 572 -3.69 -34.17 -5.59
CA LEU A 572 -2.77 -34.33 -4.45
C LEU A 572 -1.41 -34.94 -4.85
N GLU A 573 -1.36 -35.68 -5.96
CA GLU A 573 -0.15 -36.30 -6.49
C GLU A 573 0.72 -35.32 -7.31
N LEU A 574 0.18 -34.16 -7.70
CA LEU A 574 0.94 -33.13 -8.38
C LEU A 574 1.94 -32.47 -7.42
N ASN A 575 3.07 -32.00 -7.95
CA ASN A 575 4.05 -31.21 -7.21
C ASN A 575 3.90 -29.71 -7.52
N PRO A 576 3.20 -28.93 -6.66
CA PRO A 576 3.06 -27.47 -6.78
C PRO A 576 4.36 -26.69 -7.02
N HIS A 577 5.50 -27.13 -6.51
CA HIS A 577 6.79 -26.43 -6.65
C HIS A 577 7.31 -26.37 -8.09
N LEU A 578 6.80 -27.24 -8.98
CA LEU A 578 7.11 -27.17 -10.41
C LEU A 578 6.43 -25.99 -11.12
N PHE A 579 5.45 -25.35 -10.48
CA PHE A 579 4.82 -24.12 -10.96
C PHE A 579 5.04 -22.97 -9.99
N SER A 580 4.41 -23.03 -8.82
CA SER A 580 4.47 -22.05 -7.75
C SER A 580 3.69 -22.56 -6.53
N VAL A 581 4.13 -22.18 -5.33
CA VAL A 581 3.40 -22.47 -4.09
C VAL A 581 1.98 -21.88 -4.05
N THR A 582 1.65 -20.92 -4.91
CA THR A 582 0.26 -20.42 -5.04
C THR A 582 -0.71 -21.49 -5.54
N LEU A 583 -0.21 -22.55 -6.19
CA LEU A 583 -1.03 -23.68 -6.65
C LEU A 583 -1.51 -24.59 -5.50
N LEU A 584 -0.93 -24.43 -4.30
CA LEU A 584 -1.34 -25.18 -3.10
C LEU A 584 -2.82 -25.00 -2.78
N THR A 585 -3.46 -23.91 -3.24
CA THR A 585 -4.91 -23.68 -3.09
C THR A 585 -5.73 -24.90 -3.54
N LYS A 586 -5.44 -25.44 -4.73
CA LYS A 586 -6.15 -26.63 -5.25
C LYS A 586 -5.77 -27.90 -4.52
N THR A 587 -4.54 -28.01 -4.04
CA THR A 587 -4.08 -29.14 -3.22
C THR A 587 -4.84 -29.21 -1.89
N VAL A 588 -4.92 -28.11 -1.13
CA VAL A 588 -5.61 -28.10 0.17
C VAL A 588 -7.12 -28.24 0.03
N ASP A 589 -7.73 -27.62 -0.98
CA ASP A 589 -9.17 -27.79 -1.26
C ASP A 589 -9.49 -29.27 -1.57
N SER A 590 -8.68 -29.90 -2.43
CA SER A 590 -8.84 -31.32 -2.76
C SER A 590 -8.71 -32.21 -1.53
N ALA A 591 -7.72 -31.95 -0.67
CA ALA A 591 -7.51 -32.73 0.55
C ALA A 591 -8.65 -32.58 1.56
N LEU A 592 -9.18 -31.35 1.73
CA LEU A 592 -10.32 -31.10 2.59
C LEU A 592 -11.54 -31.92 2.13
N ILE A 593 -11.92 -31.80 0.86
CA ILE A 593 -13.09 -32.48 0.30
C ILE A 593 -12.88 -33.99 0.31
N LEU A 594 -11.73 -34.49 -0.15
CA LEU A 594 -11.42 -35.92 -0.19
C LEU A 594 -11.45 -36.56 1.21
N GLY A 595 -10.87 -35.89 2.21
CA GLY A 595 -10.91 -36.40 3.59
C GLY A 595 -12.33 -36.44 4.16
N LEU A 596 -13.16 -35.42 3.89
CA LEU A 596 -14.59 -35.44 4.26
C LEU A 596 -15.36 -36.56 3.54
N MET A 597 -15.04 -36.83 2.27
CA MET A 597 -15.62 -37.96 1.53
C MET A 597 -15.22 -39.30 2.14
N TYR A 598 -13.94 -39.52 2.48
CA TYR A 598 -13.51 -40.73 3.17
C TYR A 598 -14.17 -40.89 4.53
N LEU A 599 -14.31 -39.81 5.29
CA LEU A 599 -15.00 -39.82 6.58
C LEU A 599 -16.48 -40.18 6.42
N SER A 600 -17.16 -39.62 5.40
CA SER A 600 -18.53 -39.96 5.03
C SER A 600 -18.67 -41.42 4.59
N ASP A 601 -17.67 -41.99 3.94
CA ASP A 601 -17.64 -43.40 3.51
C ASP A 601 -17.28 -44.37 4.67
N GLY A 602 -17.00 -43.85 5.88
CA GLY A 602 -16.60 -44.64 7.05
C GLY A 602 -15.10 -44.98 7.10
N PHE A 603 -14.29 -44.45 6.18
CA PHE A 603 -12.84 -44.67 6.13
C PHE A 603 -12.06 -43.60 6.91
N LYS A 604 -12.27 -43.58 8.23
CA LYS A 604 -11.68 -42.59 9.14
C LYS A 604 -10.15 -42.48 9.03
N GLU A 605 -9.46 -43.62 8.96
CA GLU A 605 -7.99 -43.66 8.84
C GLU A 605 -7.49 -43.06 7.51
N ARG A 606 -8.25 -43.21 6.42
CA ARG A 606 -7.88 -42.59 5.12
C ARG A 606 -8.09 -41.08 5.16
N ALA A 607 -9.13 -40.60 5.83
CA ALA A 607 -9.35 -39.17 6.03
C ALA A 607 -8.19 -38.55 6.84
N ILE A 608 -7.76 -39.23 7.91
CA ILE A 608 -6.60 -38.85 8.73
C ILE A 608 -5.33 -38.79 7.87
N ASP A 609 -5.04 -39.83 7.10
CA ASP A 609 -3.82 -39.92 6.28
C ASP A 609 -3.74 -38.79 5.25
N VAL A 610 -4.85 -38.51 4.53
CA VAL A 610 -4.92 -37.39 3.57
C VAL A 610 -4.66 -36.05 4.26
N TRP A 611 -5.29 -35.81 5.41
CA TRP A 611 -5.14 -34.56 6.15
C TRP A 611 -3.75 -34.39 6.76
N ASP A 612 -3.18 -35.42 7.37
CA ASP A 612 -1.84 -35.35 7.97
C ASP A 612 -0.76 -35.12 6.90
N LYS A 613 -0.87 -35.79 5.74
CA LYS A 613 0.03 -35.58 4.60
C LYS A 613 -0.02 -34.16 4.07
N VAL A 614 -1.23 -33.60 3.85
CA VAL A 614 -1.35 -32.24 3.32
C VAL A 614 -0.89 -31.19 4.35
N ILE A 615 -1.15 -31.41 5.65
CA ILE A 615 -0.64 -30.54 6.73
C ILE A 615 0.88 -30.49 6.70
N TYR A 616 1.53 -31.65 6.66
CA TYR A 616 2.99 -31.73 6.59
C TYR A 616 3.54 -31.05 5.32
N TYR A 617 2.94 -31.35 4.18
CA TYR A 617 3.38 -30.83 2.89
C TYR A 617 3.24 -29.31 2.77
N VAL A 618 2.12 -28.73 3.23
CA VAL A 618 1.93 -27.28 3.23
C VAL A 618 2.87 -26.60 4.22
N ASN A 619 3.06 -27.15 5.42
CA ASN A 619 3.96 -26.57 6.43
C ASN A 619 5.40 -26.47 5.92
N THR A 620 5.91 -27.53 5.29
CA THR A 620 7.25 -27.54 4.68
C THR A 620 7.35 -26.58 3.49
N SER A 621 6.33 -26.51 2.64
CA SER A 621 6.28 -25.62 1.47
C SER A 621 6.22 -24.14 1.85
N LEU A 622 5.44 -23.79 2.88
CA LEU A 622 5.32 -22.41 3.38
C LEU A 622 6.58 -21.96 4.12
N ALA A 623 7.21 -22.82 4.92
CA ALA A 623 8.47 -22.50 5.61
C ALA A 623 9.57 -22.06 4.62
N ALA A 624 9.68 -22.72 3.47
CA ALA A 624 10.60 -22.32 2.40
C ALA A 624 10.19 -21.01 1.67
N SER A 625 8.92 -20.59 1.81
CA SER A 625 8.32 -19.48 1.06
C SER A 625 8.33 -18.14 1.78
N PHE A 626 8.33 -18.11 3.12
CA PHE A 626 8.19 -16.88 3.94
C PHE A 626 9.52 -16.23 4.38
N HIS A 627 10.60 -16.37 3.61
CA HIS A 627 11.86 -15.65 3.89
C HIS A 627 11.71 -14.13 3.68
N VAL A 628 12.11 -13.33 4.68
CA VAL A 628 12.03 -11.84 4.71
C VAL A 628 12.67 -11.16 3.48
N ALA A 629 13.63 -11.81 2.84
CA ALA A 629 14.25 -11.34 1.60
C ALA A 629 13.32 -11.41 0.35
N LYS A 630 12.06 -11.87 0.48
CA LYS A 630 11.10 -12.07 -0.64
C LYS A 630 9.84 -11.19 -0.53
N LEU A 631 9.96 -9.96 -0.01
CA LEU A 631 8.83 -9.04 0.15
C LEU A 631 8.30 -8.43 -1.17
N ASP A 632 9.09 -8.45 -2.25
CA ASP A 632 8.74 -7.89 -3.57
C ASP A 632 7.79 -8.77 -4.40
N ARG A 633 6.99 -9.63 -3.76
CA ARG A 633 6.06 -10.54 -4.45
C ARG A 633 4.75 -9.85 -4.82
N PRO A 634 4.11 -10.25 -5.95
CA PRO A 634 2.81 -9.72 -6.33
C PRO A 634 1.75 -9.90 -5.24
N VAL A 635 0.83 -8.95 -5.12
CA VAL A 635 -0.23 -8.95 -4.09
C VAL A 635 -1.07 -10.24 -4.10
N PHE A 636 -1.36 -10.81 -5.28
CA PHE A 636 -2.13 -12.05 -5.37
C PHE A 636 -1.44 -13.23 -4.67
N PHE A 637 -0.11 -13.22 -4.58
CA PHE A 637 0.65 -14.30 -3.94
C PHE A 637 0.23 -14.44 -2.46
N ASN A 638 0.22 -13.32 -1.74
CA ASN A 638 -0.24 -13.27 -0.36
C ASN A 638 -1.71 -13.68 -0.25
N ARG A 639 -2.56 -13.21 -1.15
CA ARG A 639 -3.99 -13.60 -1.19
C ARG A 639 -4.16 -15.12 -1.33
N GLU A 640 -3.44 -15.76 -2.25
CA GLU A 640 -3.54 -17.21 -2.45
C GLU A 640 -2.98 -17.98 -1.25
N LEU A 641 -1.86 -17.55 -0.64
CA LEU A 641 -1.34 -18.18 0.57
C LEU A 641 -2.26 -18.02 1.78
N SER A 642 -2.92 -16.87 1.94
CA SER A 642 -3.92 -16.66 2.99
C SER A 642 -5.09 -17.62 2.85
N LYS A 643 -5.55 -17.89 1.61
CA LYS A 643 -6.59 -18.91 1.36
C LYS A 643 -6.09 -20.31 1.72
N VAL A 644 -4.85 -20.64 1.38
CA VAL A 644 -4.24 -21.94 1.74
C VAL A 644 -4.26 -22.11 3.26
N LEU A 645 -3.80 -21.12 4.02
CA LEU A 645 -3.80 -21.14 5.49
C LEU A 645 -5.20 -21.26 6.07
N LEU A 646 -6.17 -20.56 5.50
CA LEU A 646 -7.58 -20.66 5.87
C LEU A 646 -8.11 -22.09 5.67
N ILE A 647 -7.88 -22.72 4.52
CA ILE A 647 -8.39 -24.08 4.28
C ILE A 647 -7.65 -25.08 5.17
N LEU A 648 -6.34 -24.88 5.34
CA LEU A 648 -5.51 -25.72 6.20
C LEU A 648 -5.96 -25.69 7.67
N SER A 649 -6.36 -24.53 8.20
CA SER A 649 -6.85 -24.44 9.58
C SER A 649 -8.12 -25.25 9.80
N ARG A 650 -9.02 -25.30 8.80
CA ARG A 650 -10.21 -26.17 8.82
C ARG A 650 -9.82 -27.64 8.83
N ILE A 651 -8.86 -28.03 7.99
CA ILE A 651 -8.32 -29.40 7.97
C ILE A 651 -7.75 -29.79 9.33
N ILE A 652 -6.96 -28.91 9.97
CA ILE A 652 -6.40 -29.13 11.31
C ILE A 652 -7.51 -29.29 12.35
N SER A 653 -8.54 -28.45 12.32
CA SER A 653 -9.68 -28.57 13.24
C SER A 653 -10.43 -29.88 13.04
N HIS A 654 -10.73 -30.27 11.80
CA HIS A 654 -11.35 -31.56 11.51
C HIS A 654 -10.47 -32.72 11.98
N ARG A 655 -9.16 -32.65 11.75
CA ARG A 655 -8.21 -33.67 12.16
C ARG A 655 -8.12 -33.81 13.68
N ARG A 656 -8.15 -32.70 14.43
CA ARG A 656 -8.16 -32.65 15.91
C ARG A 656 -9.45 -33.27 16.48
N ASP A 657 -10.59 -32.88 15.92
CA ASP A 657 -11.89 -33.21 16.46
C ASP A 657 -12.48 -34.51 15.88
N ILE A 658 -11.72 -35.24 15.05
CA ILE A 658 -12.19 -36.45 14.37
C ILE A 658 -12.69 -37.54 15.33
N ALA A 659 -12.17 -37.56 16.57
CA ALA A 659 -12.60 -38.50 17.61
C ALA A 659 -14.07 -38.28 18.04
N ILE A 660 -14.59 -37.05 17.92
CA ILE A 660 -15.98 -36.73 18.29
C ILE A 660 -16.96 -36.85 17.13
N TYR A 661 -16.50 -37.08 15.89
CA TYR A 661 -17.34 -37.19 14.70
C TYR A 661 -18.51 -38.18 14.88
N ASP A 662 -18.19 -39.39 15.33
CA ASP A 662 -19.18 -40.48 15.48
C ASP A 662 -20.24 -40.19 16.55
N LYS A 663 -19.90 -39.37 17.55
CA LYS A 663 -20.76 -39.07 18.72
C LYS A 663 -21.47 -37.73 18.62
N LYS A 664 -20.86 -36.75 17.94
CA LYS A 664 -21.28 -35.34 17.90
C LYS A 664 -20.97 -34.73 16.52
N PRO A 665 -21.57 -35.23 15.42
CA PRO A 665 -21.25 -34.80 14.06
C PRO A 665 -21.51 -33.31 13.83
N VAL A 666 -22.59 -32.75 14.38
CA VAL A 666 -22.89 -31.32 14.30
C VAL A 666 -21.79 -30.47 14.95
N ARG A 667 -21.28 -30.90 16.11
CA ARG A 667 -20.21 -30.19 16.81
C ARG A 667 -18.88 -30.32 16.07
N PHE A 668 -18.58 -31.50 15.53
CA PHE A 668 -17.42 -31.70 14.65
C PHE A 668 -17.42 -30.71 13.48
N TYR A 669 -18.56 -30.56 12.79
CA TYR A 669 -18.68 -29.60 11.69
C TYR A 669 -18.60 -28.16 12.19
N ARG A 670 -19.33 -27.76 13.23
CA ARG A 670 -19.31 -26.37 13.73
C ARG A 670 -17.95 -25.92 14.23
N ASN A 671 -17.21 -26.77 14.96
CA ASN A 671 -15.90 -26.43 15.49
C ASN A 671 -14.93 -25.97 14.38
N ALA A 672 -14.97 -26.59 13.20
CA ALA A 672 -14.12 -26.21 12.08
C ALA A 672 -14.48 -24.86 11.45
N TYR A 673 -15.69 -24.34 11.68
CA TYR A 673 -16.17 -23.06 11.14
C TYR A 673 -16.20 -21.93 12.18
N GLU A 674 -16.45 -22.24 13.46
CA GLU A 674 -16.54 -21.27 14.55
C GLU A 674 -15.17 -20.82 15.09
N ASP A 675 -14.14 -21.69 15.09
CA ASP A 675 -12.76 -21.31 15.45
C ASP A 675 -12.15 -20.30 14.43
N TYR A 676 -12.78 -20.10 13.26
CA TYR A 676 -12.21 -19.36 12.12
C TYR A 676 -12.66 -17.89 12.01
N LEU A 677 -13.94 -17.57 12.23
CA LEU A 677 -14.44 -16.19 12.06
C LEU A 677 -13.82 -15.22 13.08
N GLY A 678 -13.68 -15.65 14.33
CA GLY A 678 -13.10 -14.83 15.39
C GLY A 678 -11.59 -14.62 15.27
N GLU A 679 -10.85 -15.55 14.65
CA GLU A 679 -9.40 -15.40 14.43
C GLU A 679 -9.09 -14.62 13.14
N LEU A 680 -9.94 -14.68 12.12
CA LEU A 680 -9.78 -13.84 10.92
C LEU A 680 -10.11 -12.37 11.20
N GLU A 681 -11.13 -12.08 12.01
CA GLU A 681 -11.40 -10.72 12.50
C GLU A 681 -10.23 -10.19 13.34
N LYS A 682 -9.64 -11.02 14.21
CA LYS A 682 -8.43 -10.65 14.95
C LYS A 682 -7.24 -10.43 14.04
N THR A 683 -7.04 -11.27 13.01
CA THR A 683 -5.91 -11.13 12.08
C THR A 683 -6.07 -9.89 11.19
N ASN A 684 -7.27 -9.58 10.72
CA ASN A 684 -7.56 -8.33 10.01
C ASN A 684 -7.40 -7.11 10.93
N LYS A 685 -7.81 -7.23 12.19
CA LYS A 685 -7.58 -6.22 13.22
C LYS A 685 -6.09 -6.03 13.49
N TYR A 686 -5.30 -7.09 13.62
CA TYR A 686 -3.85 -7.02 13.78
C TYR A 686 -3.14 -6.48 12.54
N ALA A 687 -3.62 -6.78 11.33
CA ALA A 687 -3.09 -6.23 10.09
C ALA A 687 -3.40 -4.72 9.96
N ALA A 688 -4.60 -4.30 10.35
CA ALA A 688 -4.99 -2.89 10.43
C ALA A 688 -4.19 -2.16 11.52
N GLU A 689 -4.01 -2.77 12.70
CA GLU A 689 -3.18 -2.24 13.79
C GLU A 689 -1.69 -2.16 13.41
N MET A 690 -1.17 -3.11 12.62
CA MET A 690 0.19 -3.04 12.07
C MET A 690 0.35 -1.98 10.98
N SER A 691 -0.67 -1.76 10.13
CA SER A 691 -0.67 -0.64 9.16
C SER A 691 -0.68 0.69 9.90
N LEU A 692 -1.55 0.82 10.90
CA LEU A 692 -1.67 2.00 11.76
C LEU A 692 -0.36 2.28 12.53
N ALA A 693 0.30 1.24 13.04
CA ALA A 693 1.59 1.36 13.71
C ALA A 693 2.71 1.78 12.75
N ARG A 694 2.70 1.28 11.50
CA ARG A 694 3.66 1.69 10.46
C ARG A 694 3.43 3.13 9.99
N GLU A 695 2.18 3.54 9.82
CA GLU A 695 1.81 4.89 9.39
C GLU A 695 2.09 5.91 10.50
N GLN A 696 1.81 5.58 11.76
CA GLN A 696 2.21 6.40 12.91
C GLN A 696 3.73 6.50 13.06
N GLN A 697 4.48 5.44 12.72
CA GLN A 697 5.94 5.50 12.75
C GLN A 697 6.49 6.44 11.66
N ILE A 698 5.97 6.34 10.43
CA ILE A 698 6.37 7.20 9.30
C ILE A 698 5.99 8.67 9.57
N ALA A 699 4.80 8.93 10.09
CA ALA A 699 4.36 10.29 10.43
C ALA A 699 5.18 10.91 11.57
N ASN A 700 5.54 10.12 12.60
CA ASN A 700 6.40 10.58 13.69
C ASN A 700 7.83 10.84 13.22
N ASP A 701 8.36 10.04 12.29
CA ASP A 701 9.70 10.22 11.73
C ASP A 701 9.78 11.46 10.83
N LEU A 702 8.75 11.73 10.02
CA LEU A 702 8.65 12.94 9.19
C LEU A 702 8.53 14.22 10.05
N TYR A 703 7.63 14.22 11.05
CA TYR A 703 7.46 15.37 11.95
C TYR A 703 8.74 15.65 12.76
N ARG A 704 9.45 14.60 13.21
CA ARG A 704 10.72 14.73 13.92
C ARG A 704 11.83 15.24 13.01
N GLN A 705 11.89 14.81 11.75
CA GLN A 705 12.87 15.32 10.78
C GLN A 705 12.65 16.81 10.48
N GLU A 706 11.40 17.25 10.30
CA GLU A 706 11.08 18.67 10.14
C GLU A 706 11.41 19.49 11.40
N TYR A 707 11.12 18.95 12.59
CA TYR A 707 11.40 19.64 13.85
C TYR A 707 12.90 19.71 14.18
N ILE A 708 13.67 18.64 13.93
CA ILE A 708 15.13 18.62 14.01
C ILE A 708 15.72 19.62 13.01
N GLY A 709 15.21 19.67 11.77
CA GLY A 709 15.64 20.64 10.76
C GLY A 709 15.39 22.10 11.19
N SER A 710 14.24 22.37 11.81
CA SER A 710 13.92 23.69 12.38
C SER A 710 14.84 24.09 13.54
N LEU A 711 15.16 23.15 14.44
CA LEU A 711 16.09 23.37 15.55
C LEU A 711 17.54 23.52 15.07
N GLU A 712 17.98 22.77 14.05
CA GLU A 712 19.31 22.91 13.44
C GLU A 712 19.47 24.25 12.73
N LYS A 713 18.41 24.73 12.05
CA LYS A 713 18.37 26.08 11.47
C LYS A 713 18.47 27.15 12.56
N SER A 714 17.68 27.03 13.63
CA SER A 714 17.71 27.96 14.76
C SER A 714 19.07 27.97 15.47
N LEU A 715 19.70 26.80 15.65
CA LEU A 715 21.03 26.66 16.23
C LEU A 715 22.11 27.32 15.36
N LYS A 716 22.00 27.21 14.04
CA LYS A 716 22.90 27.87 13.09
C LYS A 716 22.78 29.40 13.18
N GLU A 717 21.56 29.93 13.14
CA GLU A 717 21.29 31.37 13.25
C GLU A 717 21.81 31.95 14.58
N LEU A 718 21.56 31.27 15.71
CA LEU A 718 22.08 31.68 17.02
C LEU A 718 23.61 31.61 17.12
N THR A 719 24.24 30.63 16.45
CA THR A 719 25.70 30.49 16.42
C THR A 719 26.34 31.63 15.62
N GLU A 720 25.74 32.01 14.49
CA GLU A 720 26.19 33.14 13.66
C GLU A 720 26.04 34.47 14.42
N GLN A 721 24.90 34.71 15.06
CA GLN A 721 24.67 35.91 15.89
C GLN A 721 25.67 36.00 17.06
N ASN A 722 25.96 34.89 17.74
CA ASN A 722 26.94 34.84 18.82
C ASN A 722 28.38 35.11 18.31
N ALA A 723 28.73 34.63 17.12
CA ALA A 723 30.02 34.90 16.49
C ALA A 723 30.18 36.38 16.10
N GLU A 724 29.13 37.00 15.55
CA GLU A 724 29.13 38.44 15.27
C GLU A 724 29.26 39.28 16.55
N LEU A 725 28.48 38.96 17.58
CA LEU A 725 28.54 39.64 18.88
C LEU A 725 29.92 39.55 19.54
N ARG A 726 30.59 38.40 19.45
CA ARG A 726 31.97 38.25 19.94
C ARG A 726 32.95 39.12 19.19
N LYS A 727 32.80 39.23 17.87
CA LYS A 727 33.63 40.11 17.05
C LYS A 727 33.47 41.57 17.48
N TYR A 728 32.22 42.03 17.64
CA TYR A 728 31.94 43.38 18.15
C TYR A 728 32.51 43.61 19.56
N SER A 729 32.44 42.60 20.44
CA SER A 729 32.99 42.68 21.79
C SER A 729 34.51 42.84 21.79
N ILE A 730 35.23 42.10 20.93
CA ILE A 730 36.69 42.20 20.76
C ILE A 730 37.07 43.56 20.19
N ASP A 731 36.40 43.99 19.11
CA ASP A 731 36.66 45.30 18.48
C ASP A 731 36.47 46.45 19.49
N LEU A 732 35.49 46.32 20.41
CA LEU A 732 35.22 47.30 21.45
C LEU A 732 36.27 47.29 22.58
N GLU A 733 36.82 46.12 22.94
CA GLU A 733 37.94 46.02 23.90
C GLU A 733 39.24 46.59 23.32
N ASP A 734 39.51 46.36 22.04
CA ASP A 734 40.65 46.96 21.33
C ASP A 734 40.51 48.48 21.27
N LEU A 735 39.31 48.99 20.92
CA LEU A 735 39.04 50.42 20.92
C LEU A 735 39.22 51.03 22.32
N LYS A 736 38.73 50.35 23.37
CA LYS A 736 38.92 50.76 24.77
C LYS A 736 40.41 50.84 25.13
N SER A 737 41.20 49.85 24.72
CA SER A 737 42.65 49.80 24.95
C SER A 737 43.37 50.98 24.29
N VAL A 738 43.05 51.25 23.02
CA VAL A 738 43.62 52.38 22.26
C VAL A 738 43.26 53.71 22.92
N THR A 739 41.98 53.93 23.25
CA THR A 739 41.52 55.18 23.90
C THR A 739 42.13 55.36 25.30
N PHE A 740 42.33 54.28 26.06
CA PHE A 740 43.01 54.32 27.35
C PHE A 740 44.49 54.71 27.20
N HIS A 741 45.17 54.17 26.19
CA HIS A 741 46.55 54.52 25.88
C HIS A 741 46.69 55.99 25.44
N GLU A 742 45.73 56.49 24.64
CA GLU A 742 45.66 57.92 24.31
C GLU A 742 45.43 58.79 25.55
N LEU A 743 44.56 58.37 26.48
CA LEU A 743 44.35 59.08 27.73
C LEU A 743 45.63 59.14 28.58
N GLU A 744 46.36 58.03 28.75
CA GLU A 744 47.65 57.98 29.44
C GLU A 744 48.68 58.90 28.77
N ARG A 745 48.76 58.86 27.44
CA ARG A 745 49.63 59.75 26.67
C ARG A 745 49.26 61.22 26.84
N HIS A 746 47.97 61.55 26.92
CA HIS A 746 47.49 62.90 27.21
C HIS A 746 47.80 63.35 28.65
N LYS A 747 47.76 62.44 29.65
CA LYS A 747 48.20 62.73 31.02
C LYS A 747 49.69 63.04 31.09
N GLU A 748 50.52 62.38 30.28
CA GLU A 748 51.96 62.65 30.19
C GLU A 748 52.29 63.97 29.46
N LEU A 749 51.40 64.46 28.59
CA LEU A 749 51.69 65.57 27.67
C LEU A 749 51.13 66.96 28.04
N ALA A 750 50.26 67.14 29.04
CA ALA A 750 49.75 68.49 29.33
C ALA A 750 49.35 68.78 30.78
N ALA A 751 50.09 69.71 31.38
CA ALA A 751 49.72 70.52 32.54
C ALA A 751 48.78 71.70 32.20
N LEU A 752 48.01 71.64 31.11
CA LEU A 752 47.06 72.70 30.69
C LEU A 752 45.91 72.09 29.86
N GLN A 753 44.67 72.38 30.28
CA GLN A 753 43.34 72.08 29.69
C GLN A 753 42.58 70.85 30.23
N ASP A 754 41.78 71.08 31.28
CA ASP A 754 40.85 70.11 31.90
C ASP A 754 39.73 69.59 30.97
N HIS A 755 39.33 70.36 29.94
CA HIS A 755 38.09 70.08 29.23
C HIS A 755 38.14 68.86 28.28
N GLN A 756 39.27 68.65 27.57
CA GLN A 756 39.46 67.47 26.70
C GLN A 756 39.60 66.17 27.51
N ASN A 757 40.16 66.26 28.72
CA ASN A 757 40.32 65.13 29.64
C ASN A 757 38.97 64.65 30.19
N ILE A 758 38.00 65.57 30.35
CA ILE A 758 36.62 65.25 30.78
C ILE A 758 35.84 64.53 29.67
N GLU A 759 35.92 65.00 28.42
CA GLU A 759 35.24 64.35 27.28
C GLU A 759 35.76 62.94 27.02
N LEU A 760 37.09 62.73 27.06
CA LEU A 760 37.70 61.40 26.95
C LEU A 760 37.26 60.45 28.07
N ARG A 761 37.15 60.94 29.32
CA ARG A 761 36.63 60.14 30.44
C ARG A 761 35.16 59.77 30.28
N GLN A 762 34.32 60.69 29.79
CA GLN A 762 32.92 60.41 29.49
C GLN A 762 32.78 59.40 28.34
N TYR A 763 33.63 59.50 27.33
CA TYR A 763 33.66 58.55 26.22
C TYR A 763 34.10 57.14 26.66
N ILE A 764 35.12 57.04 27.54
CA ILE A 764 35.53 55.76 28.14
C ILE A 764 34.40 55.14 28.97
N LEU A 765 33.70 55.92 29.80
CA LEU A 765 32.55 55.44 30.57
C LEU A 765 31.41 54.93 29.65
N ALA A 766 31.16 55.61 28.53
CA ALA A 766 30.17 55.17 27.56
C ALA A 766 30.58 53.87 26.84
N LEU A 767 31.88 53.69 26.55
CA LEU A 767 32.42 52.43 26.01
C LEU A 767 32.34 51.30 27.04
N GLU A 768 32.58 51.59 28.33
CA GLU A 768 32.43 50.62 29.41
C GLU A 768 31.01 50.11 29.54
N GLN A 769 30.04 51.03 29.55
CA GLN A 769 28.63 50.67 29.63
C GLN A 769 28.18 49.86 28.40
N LYS A 770 28.67 50.20 27.19
CA LYS A 770 28.42 49.39 26.00
C LYS A 770 29.05 47.99 26.10
N SER A 771 30.28 47.89 26.59
CA SER A 771 30.97 46.61 26.79
C SER A 771 30.20 45.70 27.75
N GLU A 772 29.69 46.24 28.85
CA GLU A 772 28.88 45.48 29.81
C GLU A 772 27.56 45.01 29.20
N ASN A 773 26.87 45.86 28.43
CA ASN A 773 25.65 45.46 27.73
C ASN A 773 25.89 44.35 26.70
N TYR A 774 26.98 44.41 25.93
CA TYR A 774 27.35 43.35 24.98
C TYR A 774 27.71 42.04 25.70
N LYS A 775 28.38 42.11 26.85
CA LYS A 775 28.68 40.92 27.69
C LYS A 775 27.40 40.27 28.24
N ALA A 776 26.41 41.08 28.63
CA ALA A 776 25.11 40.58 29.07
C ALA A 776 24.34 39.89 27.92
N LEU A 777 24.30 40.51 26.75
CA LEU A 777 23.64 39.94 25.56
C LEU A 777 24.34 38.67 25.06
N GLU A 778 25.68 38.62 25.11
CA GLU A 778 26.44 37.40 24.80
C GLU A 778 26.11 36.26 25.76
N LEU A 779 25.89 36.55 27.05
CA LEU A 779 25.49 35.57 28.05
C LEU A 779 24.09 35.01 27.75
N GLU A 780 23.12 35.88 27.43
CA GLU A 780 21.76 35.47 27.03
C GLU A 780 21.75 34.60 25.77
N LEU A 781 22.53 34.96 24.75
CA LEU A 781 22.66 34.14 23.54
C LEU A 781 23.33 32.80 23.82
N ARG A 782 24.36 32.75 24.69
CA ARG A 782 24.99 31.49 25.09
C ARG A 782 24.00 30.57 25.81
N ASP A 783 23.14 31.11 26.67
CA ASP A 783 22.09 30.36 27.36
C ASP A 783 21.03 29.85 26.38
N ALA A 784 20.60 30.66 25.41
CA ALA A 784 19.68 30.21 24.36
C ALA A 784 20.29 29.09 23.52
N LEU A 785 21.56 29.23 23.13
CA LEU A 785 22.31 28.24 22.35
C LEU A 785 22.51 26.93 23.12
N ALA A 786 22.76 27.01 24.43
CA ALA A 786 22.84 25.85 25.31
C ALA A 786 21.47 25.15 25.44
N LYS A 787 20.37 25.88 25.57
CA LYS A 787 19.02 25.32 25.63
C LYS A 787 18.62 24.62 24.33
N THR A 788 18.81 25.27 23.18
CA THR A 788 18.51 24.68 21.87
C THR A 788 19.36 23.43 21.61
N LYS A 789 20.65 23.46 21.99
CA LYS A 789 21.54 22.29 21.88
C LYS A 789 21.09 21.15 22.80
N THR A 790 20.67 21.45 24.03
CA THR A 790 20.14 20.45 24.96
C THR A 790 18.86 19.82 24.43
N GLN A 791 17.92 20.60 23.88
CA GLN A 791 16.71 20.08 23.25
C GLN A 791 17.01 19.18 22.04
N LEU A 792 17.99 19.56 21.22
CA LEU A 792 18.45 18.76 20.08
C LEU A 792 19.07 17.42 20.53
N ASP A 793 19.89 17.45 21.59
CA ASP A 793 20.52 16.27 22.15
C ASP A 793 19.51 15.35 22.87
N GLU A 794 18.51 15.90 23.55
CA GLU A 794 17.39 15.16 24.15
C GLU A 794 16.55 14.44 23.08
N LEU A 795 16.22 15.13 21.99
CA LEU A 795 15.48 14.53 20.87
C LEU A 795 16.28 13.44 20.17
N ARG A 796 17.58 13.65 19.94
CA ARG A 796 18.48 12.64 19.37
C ARG A 796 18.61 11.40 20.27
N ASN A 797 18.66 11.59 21.59
CA ASN A 797 18.68 10.49 22.55
C ASN A 797 17.34 9.75 22.64
N TYR A 798 16.21 10.44 22.47
CA TYR A 798 14.89 9.81 22.43
C TYR A 798 14.71 8.94 21.17
N THR A 799 15.27 9.34 20.03
CA THR A 799 15.34 8.53 18.80
C THR A 799 16.12 7.23 19.02
N ILE A 800 17.26 7.30 19.72
CA ILE A 800 18.06 6.12 20.08
C ILE A 800 17.29 5.19 21.03
N SER A 801 16.55 5.73 22.00
CA SER A 801 15.74 4.92 22.94
C SER A 801 14.52 4.23 22.29
N ALA A 802 13.92 4.85 21.26
CA ALA A 802 12.84 4.24 20.50
C ALA A 802 13.33 3.06 19.63
N ASP A 803 14.49 3.21 18.98
CA ASP A 803 15.13 2.15 18.21
C ASP A 803 15.57 0.97 19.09
N GLU A 804 16.02 1.23 20.32
CA GLU A 804 16.35 0.19 21.30
C GLU A 804 15.11 -0.60 21.75
N LYS A 805 13.96 0.06 21.97
CA LYS A 805 12.69 -0.63 22.30
C LYS A 805 12.15 -1.45 21.14
N ILE A 806 12.26 -0.96 19.90
CA ILE A 806 11.89 -1.72 18.69
C ILE A 806 12.77 -2.97 18.55
N THR A 807 14.06 -2.83 18.83
CA THR A 807 15.01 -3.96 18.85
C THR A 807 14.68 -4.96 19.97
N GLU A 808 14.18 -4.50 21.12
CA GLU A 808 13.72 -5.35 22.23
C GLU A 808 12.44 -6.12 21.89
N TYR A 809 11.48 -5.49 21.21
CA TYR A 809 10.27 -6.16 20.70
C TYR A 809 10.59 -7.21 19.64
N GLN A 810 11.50 -6.91 18.71
CA GLN A 810 11.97 -7.86 17.69
C GLN A 810 12.74 -9.06 18.31
N ARG A 811 13.49 -8.84 19.40
CA ARG A 811 14.12 -9.94 20.15
C ARG A 811 13.11 -10.82 20.89
N ARG A 812 12.04 -10.24 21.44
CA ARG A 812 10.97 -11.01 22.10
C ARG A 812 10.17 -11.84 21.10
N GLU A 813 9.93 -11.31 19.91
CA GLU A 813 9.32 -12.04 18.80
C GLU A 813 10.20 -13.21 18.34
N ALA A 814 11.51 -12.98 18.17
CA ALA A 814 12.47 -14.04 17.86
C ALA A 814 12.53 -15.14 18.94
N GLY A 815 12.43 -14.78 20.22
CA GLY A 815 12.39 -15.75 21.32
C GLY A 815 11.12 -16.61 21.37
N LEU A 816 9.97 -16.09 20.89
CA LEU A 816 8.73 -16.86 20.76
C LEU A 816 8.80 -17.87 19.60
N TYR A 817 9.46 -17.50 18.49
CA TYR A 817 9.72 -18.41 17.37
C TYR A 817 10.69 -19.54 17.75
N GLU A 818 11.75 -19.23 18.51
CA GLU A 818 12.73 -20.20 18.98
C GLU A 818 12.13 -21.20 19.99
N ALA A 819 11.20 -20.75 20.84
CA ALA A 819 10.44 -21.62 21.75
C ALA A 819 9.47 -22.58 21.02
N LEU A 820 8.86 -22.12 19.92
CA LEU A 820 7.98 -22.92 19.07
C LEU A 820 8.77 -24.03 18.33
N GLU A 821 10.00 -23.72 17.91
CA GLU A 821 10.90 -24.65 17.21
C GLU A 821 11.46 -25.72 18.17
N LYS A 822 11.79 -25.33 19.41
CA LYS A 822 12.20 -26.26 20.48
C LYS A 822 11.11 -27.27 20.86
N THR A 823 9.85 -26.83 20.89
CA THR A 823 8.69 -27.68 21.18
C THR A 823 8.41 -28.66 20.03
N LYS A 824 8.71 -28.26 18.78
CA LYS A 824 8.64 -29.09 17.58
C LYS A 824 9.69 -30.22 17.61
N LEU A 825 10.94 -29.90 17.98
CA LEU A 825 12.03 -30.88 18.11
C LEU A 825 11.76 -31.93 19.19
N GLN A 826 11.20 -31.52 20.34
CA GLN A 826 10.83 -32.44 21.43
C GLN A 826 9.72 -33.43 21.03
N LEU A 827 8.82 -33.04 20.11
CA LEU A 827 7.76 -33.91 19.59
C LEU A 827 8.27 -34.96 18.59
N ASP A 828 9.34 -34.63 17.85
CA ASP A 828 9.98 -35.52 16.88
C ASP A 828 10.97 -36.50 17.57
N GLU A 829 11.60 -36.11 18.69
CA GLU A 829 12.41 -37.00 19.53
C GLU A 829 11.58 -38.11 20.21
N LEU A 830 10.36 -37.81 20.65
CA LEU A 830 9.44 -38.80 21.25
C LEU A 830 8.92 -39.85 20.24
N ARG A 831 8.90 -39.52 18.94
CA ARG A 831 8.46 -40.42 17.86
C ARG A 831 9.52 -41.44 17.45
N ASN A 832 10.81 -41.13 17.63
CA ASN A 832 11.92 -42.00 17.21
C ASN A 832 12.38 -43.00 18.28
N TYR A 833 11.96 -42.83 19.54
CA TYR A 833 12.36 -43.67 20.67
C TYR A 833 11.67 -45.05 20.73
N SER A 834 10.61 -45.32 19.95
CA SER A 834 9.84 -46.57 20.06
C SER A 834 10.27 -47.71 19.12
N ALA A 835 11.32 -47.54 18.31
CA ALA A 835 11.57 -48.43 17.15
C ALA A 835 12.86 -49.28 17.16
N SER A 836 13.70 -49.26 18.22
CA SER A 836 15.04 -49.91 18.15
C SER A 836 15.52 -50.64 19.42
N ALA A 837 14.66 -50.87 20.42
CA ALA A 837 15.09 -51.33 21.75
C ALA A 837 15.25 -52.86 21.94
N ASP A 838 14.87 -53.71 20.98
CA ASP A 838 14.73 -55.16 21.27
C ASP A 838 15.91 -56.09 20.93
N GLU A 839 17.01 -55.64 20.31
CA GLU A 839 18.01 -56.59 19.75
C GLU A 839 19.46 -56.58 20.30
N LYS A 840 19.88 -55.71 21.23
CA LYS A 840 21.32 -55.58 21.58
C LYS A 840 21.71 -55.56 23.07
N LEU A 841 20.88 -56.10 23.95
CA LEU A 841 21.15 -56.10 25.41
C LEU A 841 22.05 -57.27 25.91
N ALA A 842 22.55 -58.16 25.05
CA ALA A 842 23.11 -59.44 25.51
C ALA A 842 24.64 -59.63 25.48
N LEU A 843 25.49 -58.68 25.06
CA LEU A 843 26.90 -59.04 24.75
C LEU A 843 28.07 -58.18 25.25
N TYR A 844 27.90 -57.14 26.08
CA TYR A 844 29.04 -56.26 26.43
C TYR A 844 29.19 -55.92 27.93
N GLN A 845 28.97 -56.91 28.80
CA GLN A 845 29.54 -56.92 30.15
C GLN A 845 30.91 -57.61 30.11
N GLN A 846 31.98 -56.89 29.72
CA GLN A 846 33.38 -57.21 30.06
C GLN A 846 34.33 -56.15 29.44
N ASN A 847 35.00 -55.36 30.29
CA ASN A 847 36.34 -54.73 30.13
C ASN A 847 36.40 -53.27 30.66
N GLU A 848 36.62 -53.13 31.96
CA GLU A 848 36.71 -51.84 32.70
C GLU A 848 38.15 -51.34 32.93
N ILE A 849 39.17 -52.01 32.37
CA ILE A 849 40.60 -51.73 32.65
C ILE A 849 41.24 -50.72 31.67
N VAL A 850 40.60 -50.45 30.52
CA VAL A 850 41.14 -49.54 29.49
C VAL A 850 40.86 -48.05 29.78
N LEU A 851 39.88 -47.75 30.64
CA LEU A 851 39.44 -46.38 30.94
C LEU A 851 40.36 -45.61 31.89
N HIS A 852 41.14 -46.28 32.74
CA HIS A 852 41.96 -45.60 33.75
C HIS A 852 43.25 -45.00 33.17
N ASP A 853 43.88 -45.70 32.23
CA ASP A 853 45.14 -45.26 31.58
C ASP A 853 44.90 -44.12 30.55
N ALA A 854 43.69 -44.08 29.97
CA ALA A 854 43.25 -42.97 29.12
C ALA A 854 43.03 -41.67 29.93
N LEU A 855 42.52 -41.77 31.16
CA LEU A 855 42.17 -40.62 32.00
C LEU A 855 43.40 -39.82 32.48
N GLU A 856 44.51 -40.50 32.78
CA GLU A 856 45.76 -39.85 33.21
C GLU A 856 46.47 -39.13 32.07
N LYS A 857 46.51 -39.71 30.86
CA LYS A 857 47.10 -39.07 29.68
C LYS A 857 46.36 -37.78 29.27
N THR A 858 45.04 -37.77 29.39
CA THR A 858 44.23 -36.59 29.04
C THR A 858 44.36 -35.46 30.08
N LYS A 859 44.60 -35.76 31.37
CA LYS A 859 44.85 -34.73 32.40
C LYS A 859 46.14 -33.95 32.16
N LEU A 860 47.20 -34.62 31.72
CA LEU A 860 48.48 -33.99 31.36
C LEU A 860 48.34 -33.06 30.15
N GLN A 861 47.57 -33.46 29.14
CA GLN A 861 47.33 -32.64 27.94
C GLN A 861 46.47 -31.40 28.20
N VAL A 862 45.51 -31.47 29.13
CA VAL A 862 44.67 -30.31 29.51
C VAL A 862 45.48 -29.23 30.25
N ASN A 863 46.46 -29.61 31.07
CA ASN A 863 47.32 -28.64 31.76
C ASN A 863 48.33 -27.95 30.83
N GLU A 864 48.84 -28.64 29.79
CA GLU A 864 49.66 -28.01 28.74
C GLU A 864 48.87 -26.99 27.88
N LEU A 865 47.53 -27.12 27.82
CA LEU A 865 46.67 -26.23 27.04
C LEU A 865 46.36 -24.93 27.76
N GLY A 866 46.16 -25.00 29.08
CA GLY A 866 45.99 -23.80 29.91
C GLY A 866 47.23 -22.88 29.88
N SER A 867 48.45 -23.42 29.76
CA SER A 867 49.65 -22.60 29.64
C SER A 867 49.78 -21.93 28.26
N LYS A 868 49.34 -22.60 27.19
CA LYS A 868 49.33 -22.01 25.83
C LYS A 868 48.30 -20.90 25.65
N GLU A 869 47.16 -20.98 26.36
CA GLU A 869 46.14 -19.92 26.36
C GLU A 869 46.67 -18.60 26.95
N VAL A 870 47.47 -18.68 28.01
CA VAL A 870 48.06 -17.51 28.68
C VAL A 870 49.11 -16.85 27.77
N GLU A 871 50.00 -17.62 27.15
CA GLU A 871 51.04 -17.12 26.25
C GLU A 871 50.45 -16.47 24.97
N LEU A 872 49.31 -17.01 24.50
CA LEU A 872 48.58 -16.47 23.36
C LEU A 872 47.85 -15.15 23.70
N ASN A 873 47.23 -15.06 24.88
CA ASN A 873 46.56 -13.84 25.33
C ASN A 873 47.53 -12.66 25.49
N GLU A 874 48.73 -12.91 26.01
CA GLU A 874 49.77 -11.87 26.10
C GLU A 874 50.24 -11.41 24.73
N THR A 875 50.36 -12.33 23.76
CA THR A 875 50.75 -12.00 22.38
C THR A 875 49.70 -11.17 21.66
N ILE A 876 48.41 -11.50 21.82
CA ILE A 876 47.28 -10.75 21.22
C ILE A 876 47.18 -9.34 21.81
N GLN A 877 47.30 -9.20 23.14
CA GLN A 877 47.24 -7.88 23.80
C GLN A 877 48.41 -6.97 23.37
N LYS A 878 49.62 -7.53 23.25
CA LYS A 878 50.79 -6.78 22.76
C LYS A 878 50.59 -6.29 21.32
N LYS A 879 50.01 -7.12 20.45
CA LYS A 879 49.73 -6.76 19.05
C LYS A 879 48.59 -5.75 18.91
N LEU A 880 47.56 -5.84 19.76
CA LEU A 880 46.47 -4.85 19.80
C LEU A 880 47.01 -3.47 20.21
N HIS A 881 47.92 -3.42 21.17
CA HIS A 881 48.56 -2.20 21.63
C HIS A 881 49.49 -1.58 20.56
N GLU A 882 50.34 -2.38 19.90
CA GLU A 882 51.17 -1.93 18.77
C GLU A 882 50.30 -1.34 17.63
N THR A 883 49.14 -1.95 17.38
CA THR A 883 48.19 -1.53 16.35
C THR A 883 47.48 -0.22 16.70
N GLN A 884 47.06 -0.03 17.94
CA GLN A 884 46.44 1.22 18.41
C GLN A 884 47.44 2.40 18.40
N MET A 885 48.72 2.14 18.66
CA MET A 885 49.79 3.13 18.56
C MET A 885 50.08 3.52 17.11
N LEU A 886 50.05 2.57 16.17
CA LEU A 886 50.12 2.82 14.73
C LEU A 886 48.92 3.64 14.24
N GLU A 887 47.71 3.37 14.75
CA GLU A 887 46.49 4.09 14.39
C GLU A 887 46.55 5.57 14.80
N LYS A 888 46.99 5.86 16.04
CA LYS A 888 47.18 7.25 16.51
C LYS A 888 48.25 8.00 15.72
N HIS A 889 49.33 7.33 15.32
CA HIS A 889 50.35 7.94 14.46
C HIS A 889 49.87 8.18 13.03
N LEU A 890 49.01 7.32 12.47
CA LEU A 890 48.45 7.47 11.12
C LEU A 890 47.44 8.62 11.03
N VAL A 891 46.60 8.81 12.05
CA VAL A 891 45.70 9.98 12.15
C VAL A 891 46.52 11.26 12.27
N SER A 892 47.59 11.25 13.08
CA SER A 892 48.52 12.39 13.19
C SER A 892 49.31 12.68 11.90
N LEU A 893 49.59 11.69 11.07
CA LEU A 893 50.25 11.87 9.76
C LEU A 893 49.29 12.43 8.71
N GLY A 894 48.02 11.99 8.71
CA GLY A 894 46.97 12.52 7.82
C GLY A 894 46.70 14.01 8.04
N GLU A 895 46.82 14.49 9.28
CA GLU A 895 46.71 15.92 9.61
C GLU A 895 47.94 16.75 9.20
N LYS A 896 49.12 16.14 9.04
CA LYS A 896 50.37 16.81 8.64
C LYS A 896 50.64 16.78 7.13
N LEU A 897 49.90 15.96 6.38
CA LEU A 897 50.03 15.79 4.94
C LEU A 897 49.26 16.86 4.15
N LYS A 898 49.74 18.10 4.25
CA LYS A 898 49.80 18.97 3.07
C LYS A 898 51.29 19.09 2.73
N VAL A 899 51.67 18.62 1.53
CA VAL A 899 52.93 18.88 0.80
C VAL A 899 53.97 17.72 0.72
N THR A 900 54.26 17.33 -0.54
CA THR A 900 55.34 16.51 -1.18
C THR A 900 55.22 14.98 -1.35
N GLU A 901 55.53 14.53 -2.58
CA GLU A 901 55.54 13.13 -3.06
C GLU A 901 56.39 12.16 -2.22
N ALA A 902 57.41 12.63 -1.49
CA ALA A 902 58.22 11.79 -0.61
C ALA A 902 57.42 11.23 0.58
N ALA A 903 56.44 11.98 1.08
CA ALA A 903 55.57 11.55 2.17
C ALA A 903 54.53 10.50 1.68
N HIS A 904 54.20 10.51 0.39
CA HIS A 904 53.33 9.52 -0.24
C HIS A 904 53.96 8.13 -0.26
N HIS A 905 55.26 8.05 -0.57
CA HIS A 905 56.01 6.78 -0.53
C HIS A 905 56.15 6.21 0.88
N GLU A 906 56.35 7.05 1.91
CA GLU A 906 56.45 6.59 3.29
C GLU A 906 55.11 6.04 3.82
N VAL A 907 53.98 6.65 3.43
CA VAL A 907 52.63 6.17 3.73
C VAL A 907 52.36 4.84 3.03
N ILE A 908 52.73 4.68 1.76
CA ILE A 908 52.57 3.42 1.02
C ILE A 908 53.40 2.30 1.68
N ILE A 909 54.66 2.55 2.05
CA ILE A 909 55.50 1.56 2.74
C ILE A 909 54.88 1.14 4.09
N LYS A 910 54.33 2.09 4.86
CA LYS A 910 53.68 1.79 6.16
C LYS A 910 52.33 1.10 5.99
N CYS A 911 51.54 1.44 4.97
CA CYS A 911 50.31 0.74 4.59
C CYS A 911 50.63 -0.71 4.20
N ASN A 912 51.64 -0.94 3.36
CA ASN A 912 52.07 -2.28 2.97
C ASN A 912 52.60 -3.10 4.16
N LYS A 913 53.30 -2.47 5.12
CA LYS A 913 53.76 -3.14 6.35
C LYS A 913 52.61 -3.49 7.29
N THR A 914 51.56 -2.66 7.33
CA THR A 914 50.34 -2.92 8.10
C THR A 914 49.51 -4.01 7.44
N GLU A 915 49.44 -4.03 6.10
CA GLU A 915 48.81 -5.08 5.32
C GLU A 915 49.52 -6.42 5.55
N LEU A 916 50.86 -6.45 5.54
CA LEU A 916 51.65 -7.63 5.87
C LEU A 916 51.39 -8.11 7.31
N ASN A 917 51.30 -7.20 8.29
CA ASN A 917 50.96 -7.56 9.68
C ASN A 917 49.54 -8.12 9.81
N VAL A 918 48.57 -7.57 9.05
CA VAL A 918 47.22 -8.11 8.97
C VAL A 918 47.26 -9.52 8.38
N THR A 919 48.01 -9.75 7.29
CA THR A 919 48.16 -11.08 6.68
C THR A 919 48.83 -12.09 7.61
N ILE A 920 49.86 -11.70 8.37
CA ILE A 920 50.47 -12.58 9.39
C ILE A 920 49.46 -12.92 10.50
N LEU A 921 48.66 -11.94 10.94
CA LEU A 921 47.52 -12.17 11.85
C LEU A 921 46.48 -13.09 11.22
N GLU A 922 46.22 -13.00 9.91
CA GLU A 922 45.33 -13.93 9.19
C GLU A 922 45.85 -15.36 9.23
N GLU A 923 47.14 -15.58 8.97
CA GLU A 923 47.75 -16.92 9.03
C GLU A 923 47.72 -17.48 10.46
N GLN A 924 48.03 -16.67 11.48
CA GLN A 924 47.99 -17.10 12.88
C GLN A 924 46.56 -17.41 13.36
N ILE A 925 45.56 -16.61 12.96
CA ILE A 925 44.14 -16.89 13.24
C ILE A 925 43.69 -18.16 12.51
N GLN A 926 44.21 -18.42 11.30
CA GLN A 926 43.88 -19.64 10.55
C GLN A 926 44.51 -20.88 11.21
N VAL A 927 45.73 -20.77 11.73
CA VAL A 927 46.37 -21.83 12.53
C VAL A 927 45.57 -22.08 13.82
N LEU A 928 45.15 -21.03 14.53
CA LEU A 928 44.28 -21.13 15.70
C LEU A 928 42.92 -21.77 15.40
N LYS A 929 42.27 -21.39 14.30
CA LYS A 929 41.04 -22.03 13.83
C LYS A 929 41.26 -23.51 13.51
N GLY A 930 42.42 -23.84 12.92
CA GLY A 930 42.83 -25.21 12.64
C GLY A 930 43.08 -26.02 13.92
N GLU A 931 43.74 -25.45 14.91
CA GLU A 931 43.94 -26.06 16.23
C GLU A 931 42.60 -26.23 16.98
N VAL A 932 41.70 -25.25 16.94
CA VAL A 932 40.33 -25.33 17.49
C VAL A 932 39.49 -26.41 16.79
N LEU A 933 39.62 -26.55 15.47
CA LEU A 933 38.99 -27.64 14.71
C LEU A 933 39.60 -29.01 15.02
N LEU A 934 40.92 -29.11 15.19
CA LEU A 934 41.60 -30.32 15.67
C LEU A 934 41.18 -30.66 17.11
N PHE A 935 40.95 -29.65 17.96
CA PHE A 935 40.41 -29.82 19.31
C PHE A 935 38.95 -30.25 19.32
N GLY A 936 38.09 -29.67 18.47
CA GLY A 936 36.70 -30.09 18.31
C GLY A 936 36.57 -31.51 17.73
N ASN A 937 37.42 -31.88 16.78
CA ASN A 937 37.48 -33.22 16.23
C ASN A 937 38.03 -34.24 17.25
N ASN A 938 39.01 -33.84 18.06
CA ASN A 938 39.48 -34.66 19.18
C ASN A 938 38.44 -34.72 20.32
N LYS A 939 37.65 -33.67 20.59
CA LYS A 939 36.48 -33.67 21.49
C LYS A 939 35.49 -34.73 21.02
N GLN A 940 35.16 -34.76 19.72
CA GLN A 940 34.29 -35.79 19.16
C GLN A 940 34.91 -37.21 19.23
N SER A 941 36.24 -37.34 19.04
CA SER A 941 36.95 -38.62 19.20
C SER A 941 37.05 -39.12 20.65
N TYR A 942 37.20 -38.20 21.62
CA TYR A 942 37.22 -38.49 23.05
C TYR A 942 35.81 -38.74 23.57
N GLU A 943 34.81 -37.92 23.23
CA GLU A 943 33.37 -38.13 23.54
C GLU A 943 32.87 -39.48 23.02
N ASN A 944 33.30 -39.88 21.81
CA ASN A 944 33.02 -41.21 21.27
C ASN A 944 33.73 -42.35 22.03
N LYS A 945 34.86 -42.10 22.71
CA LYS A 945 35.55 -43.06 23.60
C LYS A 945 35.05 -43.03 25.05
N LEU A 946 34.31 -41.99 25.43
CA LEU A 946 33.92 -41.65 26.81
C LEU A 946 32.57 -42.23 27.25
N ALA A 947 31.91 -43.02 26.41
CA ALA A 947 30.55 -43.52 26.61
C ALA A 947 30.36 -44.58 27.71
N LEU A 948 31.16 -44.55 28.79
CA LEU A 948 30.92 -45.33 30.01
C LEU A 948 31.05 -44.44 31.26
N SER A 949 29.87 -44.18 31.85
CA SER A 949 29.56 -43.44 33.08
C SER A 949 30.67 -43.41 34.14
N ASN A 950 31.24 -42.23 34.39
CA ASN A 950 31.78 -41.85 35.71
C ASN A 950 31.84 -40.32 35.87
N SER A 951 31.44 -39.79 37.03
CA SER A 951 31.33 -38.33 37.30
C SER A 951 32.63 -37.53 37.18
N ALA A 952 33.79 -38.20 37.16
CA ALA A 952 35.09 -37.58 36.90
C ALA A 952 35.28 -37.18 35.42
N LEU A 953 34.59 -37.87 34.50
CA LEU A 953 34.67 -37.66 33.06
C LEU A 953 33.74 -36.53 32.58
N GLU A 954 32.57 -36.34 33.20
CA GLU A 954 31.70 -35.18 32.96
C GLU A 954 32.38 -33.86 33.34
N LYS A 955 33.13 -33.83 34.46
CA LYS A 955 33.92 -32.65 34.84
C LYS A 955 35.03 -32.32 33.83
N GLN A 956 35.55 -33.31 33.11
CA GLN A 956 36.56 -33.09 32.07
C GLN A 956 35.96 -32.68 30.72
N SER A 957 34.80 -33.23 30.34
CA SER A 957 34.04 -32.76 29.16
C SER A 957 33.62 -31.30 29.33
N LEU A 958 33.17 -30.92 30.54
CA LEU A 958 32.83 -29.54 30.87
C LEU A 958 34.05 -28.59 30.81
N LEU A 959 35.22 -29.03 31.28
CA LEU A 959 36.44 -28.21 31.20
C LEU A 959 36.93 -28.06 29.76
N LEU A 960 36.82 -29.11 28.94
CA LEU A 960 37.18 -29.08 27.52
C LEU A 960 36.20 -28.18 26.72
N GLU A 961 34.92 -28.19 27.08
CA GLU A 961 33.87 -27.32 26.52
C GLU A 961 34.13 -25.85 26.87
N GLN A 962 34.50 -25.56 28.12
CA GLN A 962 34.87 -24.20 28.55
C GLN A 962 36.12 -23.69 27.82
N VAL A 963 37.15 -24.52 27.62
CA VAL A 963 38.36 -24.13 26.85
C VAL A 963 38.04 -23.95 25.36
N THR A 964 37.14 -24.77 24.80
CA THR A 964 36.71 -24.66 23.39
C THR A 964 35.89 -23.38 23.17
N GLU A 965 34.98 -23.06 24.07
CA GLU A 965 34.21 -21.80 24.04
C GLU A 965 35.12 -20.59 24.22
N ALA A 966 36.08 -20.62 25.16
CA ALA A 966 37.04 -19.54 25.35
C ALA A 966 37.89 -19.27 24.08
N LEU A 967 38.37 -20.33 23.42
CA LEU A 967 39.14 -20.23 22.18
C LEU A 967 38.27 -19.78 20.98
N GLN A 968 36.99 -20.18 20.92
CA GLN A 968 36.05 -19.69 19.90
C GLN A 968 35.75 -18.19 20.11
N GLN A 969 35.54 -17.75 21.35
CA GLN A 969 35.32 -16.34 21.69
C GLN A 969 36.54 -15.48 21.30
N LYS A 970 37.76 -15.97 21.58
CA LYS A 970 39.00 -15.27 21.21
C LYS A 970 39.25 -15.25 19.71
N THR A 971 38.83 -16.29 18.99
CA THR A 971 38.85 -16.31 17.52
C THR A 971 37.91 -15.25 16.94
N ILE A 972 36.72 -15.07 17.52
CA ILE A 972 35.77 -14.02 17.11
C ILE A 972 36.33 -12.62 17.41
N GLU A 973 36.93 -12.40 18.58
CA GLU A 973 37.58 -11.11 18.91
C GLU A 973 38.70 -10.77 17.91
N CYS A 974 39.55 -11.75 17.57
CA CYS A 974 40.61 -11.59 16.58
C CYS A 974 40.06 -11.31 15.16
N ASP A 975 38.97 -11.97 14.74
CA ASP A 975 38.30 -11.71 13.46
C ASP A 975 37.66 -10.31 13.41
N GLN A 976 37.11 -9.82 14.52
CA GLN A 976 36.57 -8.46 14.62
C GLN A 976 37.67 -7.39 14.55
N ILE A 977 38.82 -7.63 15.19
CA ILE A 977 40.01 -6.77 15.08
C ILE A 977 40.54 -6.75 13.65
N LYS A 978 40.59 -7.92 12.98
CA LYS A 978 40.95 -8.06 11.57
C LYS A 978 40.00 -7.28 10.65
N GLN A 979 38.68 -7.35 10.87
CA GLN A 979 37.70 -6.58 10.08
C GLN A 979 37.87 -5.07 10.26
N LYS A 980 38.10 -4.60 11.50
CA LYS A 980 38.39 -3.19 11.78
C LYS A 980 39.70 -2.71 11.14
N LEU A 981 40.73 -3.54 11.10
CA LEU A 981 41.99 -3.20 10.44
C LEU A 981 41.84 -3.14 8.91
N LYS A 982 41.11 -4.08 8.30
CA LYS A 982 40.84 -4.07 6.85
C LYS A 982 40.00 -2.86 6.44
N SER A 983 38.97 -2.50 7.21
CA SER A 983 38.14 -1.33 6.88
C SER A 983 38.92 -0.02 7.01
N LYS A 984 39.81 0.10 8.00
CA LYS A 984 40.68 1.28 8.13
C LYS A 984 41.80 1.32 7.09
N LEU A 985 42.38 0.18 6.71
CA LEU A 985 43.35 0.10 5.61
C LEU A 985 42.72 0.47 4.26
N TYR A 986 41.45 0.10 4.04
CA TYR A 986 40.65 0.50 2.88
C TYR A 986 40.42 2.02 2.83
N LEU A 987 40.06 2.62 3.97
CA LEU A 987 39.92 4.08 4.08
C LEU A 987 41.25 4.82 3.83
N LEU A 988 42.37 4.29 4.35
CA LEU A 988 43.70 4.84 4.08
C LEU A 988 44.12 4.71 2.61
N LYS A 989 43.79 3.59 1.94
CA LYS A 989 44.02 3.42 0.49
C LYS A 989 43.16 4.37 -0.35
N LEU A 990 41.93 4.66 0.09
CA LEU A 990 41.06 5.68 -0.53
C LEU A 990 41.65 7.09 -0.38
N ILE A 991 42.16 7.42 0.81
CA ILE A 991 42.81 8.71 1.07
C ILE A 991 44.09 8.86 0.22
N VAL A 992 44.92 7.81 0.11
CA VAL A 992 46.13 7.80 -0.75
C VAL A 992 45.78 7.80 -2.24
N GLY A 993 44.66 7.18 -2.63
CA GLY A 993 44.16 7.17 -4.01
C GLY A 993 43.63 8.53 -4.47
N GLN A 994 43.00 9.29 -3.56
CA GLN A 994 42.48 10.64 -3.82
C GLN A 994 43.56 11.74 -3.86
N THR A 995 44.78 11.47 -3.39
CA THR A 995 45.92 12.39 -3.50
C THR A 995 46.80 12.14 -4.74
N ASN A 996 46.44 11.17 -5.59
CA ASN A 996 47.05 10.93 -6.90
C ASN A 996 46.20 11.44 -8.09
N GLU A 997 45.01 11.98 -7.82
CA GLU A 997 44.24 12.89 -8.68
C GLU A 997 44.43 14.33 -8.18
#